data_AF-A0A6M1Y6T5-F1
#
_entry.id   AF-A0A6M1Y6T5-F1
#
_cell.length_a   1.000
_cell.length_b   1.000
_cell.length_c   1.000
_cell.angle_alpha   90.00
_cell.angle_beta   90.00
_cell.angle_gamma   90.00
#
_symmetry.space_group_name_H-M   'P 1'
#
loop_
_entity.id
_entity.type
_entity.pdbx_description
1 polymer ?
#
loop_
_entity_poly.entity_id
_entity_poly.type
_entity_poly.pdbx_seq_one_letter_code
_entity_poly.pdbx_strand_id
1 'polypeptide(L)'
;MAEQGNPVHDELLVTHPDAVVLQRKGVLYAGRLSGSVAWIPLAGPDLVLLFPFLSGATPAEAACALMTGELSGYMPAPPPLNNVVARVDQLQKSAVLQPGAQRGDAGRVLQLPAPGQPAPDSLTASFRLPANFLLRLVPGGFEVWNAARDRSYRLGLDLALLLVAFGQGQSLKSVVRECRAVGDPAARRRAVQWLVDERLVVPGRVSSSATPDVAEDAGRGRDRPVGPETASWRTLEPDGRIPVYFVPHMENHYPLALGMIFSALSAHDGGALLERYQLLPISFHPTPKDMFDGPYRKFGPGIWLFSNYMWSMQKNLAVSEAIKGYDPRNLTVHGGPSTPGYDKACRAFMARYPSVDIAVHGEGEVTITEVFSHLERSDDGGIRYRPEVLSDVSGISFRLPGEDKEAIARSLPRPRLRALDQIPSPYLQGVFDGYEGRVDAAIVETNRGCPFACTFCDWGSATNGKVVKFDMDRTRGEIEWIGRNRVRVLWIADANFGMLRRDTEIAEWIVDVKRRYGFPQEVVVNYTKNATSRLADIIKTFTEGQIISQGIISIQTSDARTLDVINRENIKTDKYDELIGVFDEAGLPLSTDLMIGLPGITVAAFDQDLQRYIDADVQVKAYPTQLLPNSPMADPEYIEKYRIEVDENDFLVSCFSYSRDELKRMKAIYEVYVATEGYGALRYVMRFLQWEHGKRAIDFLHELNDAVRRDPGRFPSITWVLAFFNTNKCMPGGWRRFYDEVRRFIREDCGIEPDAALEVVLRANELAMPDESVVYPRRERLRHDFVAWFRDHNVRVGRPEVVRPLASYPPGTFEVDDPDGMASIDLEYQQYDSHQYFWELRSAVARSQSSADIKGKRPSFSAMAS
;
A
#
# COMPACT_ATOMS: atom_id res chain seq x y z
N MET A 1 9.39 66.02 4.14
CA MET A 1 9.64 64.84 3.29
C MET A 1 8.98 63.67 4.00
N ALA A 2 7.66 63.51 3.92
CA ALA A 2 6.91 63.05 2.74
C ALA A 2 7.45 61.71 2.22
N GLU A 3 6.56 60.71 2.26
CA GLU A 3 6.53 59.48 1.45
C GLU A 3 7.47 58.33 1.85
N GLN A 4 6.93 57.42 2.66
CA GLN A 4 6.68 56.02 2.27
C GLN A 4 5.81 55.36 3.34
N GLY A 5 4.48 55.47 3.17
CA GLY A 5 3.54 54.68 3.95
C GLY A 5 3.70 53.21 3.61
N ASN A 6 3.85 52.36 4.63
CA ASN A 6 3.63 50.93 4.48
C ASN A 6 2.15 50.68 4.86
N PRO A 7 1.22 50.55 3.91
CA PRO A 7 -0.23 50.56 4.19
C PRO A 7 -0.74 49.24 4.80
N VAL A 8 0.13 48.28 5.07
CA VAL A 8 -0.23 46.88 5.37
C VAL A 8 -0.71 46.67 6.82
N HIS A 9 -0.51 47.64 7.73
CA HIS A 9 -0.72 47.43 9.18
C HIS A 9 -2.09 47.86 9.74
N ASP A 10 -2.90 48.61 8.99
CA ASP A 10 -4.22 49.12 9.44
C ASP A 10 -5.42 48.47 8.73
N GLU A 11 -5.18 47.50 7.84
CA GLU A 11 -6.26 46.77 7.16
C GLU A 11 -6.87 45.71 8.10
N LEU A 12 -8.20 45.67 8.17
CA LEU A 12 -8.91 44.68 8.98
C LEU A 12 -8.86 43.31 8.29
N LEU A 13 -8.33 42.32 9.00
CA LEU A 13 -8.19 40.96 8.49
C LEU A 13 -9.20 40.03 9.16
N VAL A 14 -9.71 39.10 8.35
CA VAL A 14 -10.60 38.02 8.78
C VAL A 14 -10.08 36.69 8.28
N THR A 15 -10.54 35.60 8.90
CA THR A 15 -10.28 34.26 8.38
C THR A 15 -11.07 33.98 7.09
N HIS A 16 -10.44 33.28 6.15
CA HIS A 16 -11.12 32.81 4.96
C HIS A 16 -12.24 31.81 5.33
N PRO A 17 -13.43 31.82 4.69
CA PRO A 17 -14.55 30.93 5.04
C PRO A 17 -14.21 29.43 5.05
N ASP A 18 -13.29 29.03 4.17
CA ASP A 18 -12.78 27.66 4.03
C ASP A 18 -11.44 27.43 4.76
N ALA A 19 -11.00 28.38 5.58
CA ALA A 19 -9.80 28.21 6.39
C ALA A 19 -10.05 27.18 7.49
N VAL A 20 -9.13 26.23 7.59
CA VAL A 20 -9.22 25.10 8.52
C VAL A 20 -7.87 24.86 9.19
N VAL A 21 -7.92 24.23 10.36
CA VAL A 21 -6.77 23.69 11.07
C VAL A 21 -6.95 22.18 11.21
N LEU A 22 -5.97 21.40 10.76
CA LEU A 22 -5.96 19.95 10.91
C LEU A 22 -4.65 19.49 11.53
N GLN A 23 -4.55 18.19 11.84
CA GLN A 23 -3.34 17.59 12.38
C GLN A 23 -2.76 16.53 11.44
N ARG A 24 -1.45 16.58 11.20
CA ARG A 24 -0.70 15.54 10.47
C ARG A 24 0.62 15.24 11.18
N LYS A 25 0.88 13.96 11.45
CA LYS A 25 2.15 13.48 12.04
C LYS A 25 2.62 14.30 13.25
N GLY A 26 1.70 14.68 14.14
CA GLY A 26 2.03 15.47 15.34
C GLY A 26 2.02 16.98 15.16
N VAL A 27 1.94 17.49 13.94
CA VAL A 27 1.98 18.93 13.65
C VAL A 27 0.59 19.41 13.25
N LEU A 28 0.18 20.57 13.77
CA LEU A 28 -1.03 21.26 13.34
C LEU A 28 -0.71 22.06 12.08
N TYR A 29 -1.64 22.11 11.13
CA TYR A 29 -1.50 22.90 9.91
C TYR A 29 -2.73 23.75 9.69
N ALA A 30 -2.53 25.02 9.34
CA ALA A 30 -3.59 25.89 8.82
C ALA A 30 -3.52 25.96 7.30
N GLY A 31 -4.68 25.98 6.65
CA GLY A 31 -4.78 26.10 5.19
C GLY A 31 -6.22 26.01 4.71
N ARG A 32 -6.41 25.69 3.43
CA ARG A 32 -7.71 25.37 2.83
C ARG A 32 -7.82 23.87 2.61
N LEU A 33 -8.96 23.28 2.94
CA LEU A 33 -9.17 21.83 2.83
C LEU A 33 -8.91 21.30 1.40
N SER A 34 -9.22 22.08 0.36
CA SER A 34 -8.95 21.71 -1.03
C SER A 34 -7.47 21.59 -1.40
N GLY A 35 -6.54 22.02 -0.53
CA GLY A 35 -5.09 21.97 -0.81
C GLY A 35 -4.63 22.90 -1.94
N SER A 36 -5.51 23.79 -2.41
CA SER A 36 -5.25 24.77 -3.48
C SER A 36 -4.26 25.88 -3.10
N VAL A 37 -3.87 25.96 -1.82
CA VAL A 37 -2.84 26.87 -1.30
C VAL A 37 -1.95 26.06 -0.35
N ALA A 38 -0.69 26.48 -0.21
CA ALA A 38 0.25 25.85 0.69
C ALA A 38 -0.27 25.85 2.14
N TRP A 39 -0.13 24.72 2.81
CA TRP A 39 -0.45 24.58 4.23
C TRP A 39 0.70 25.11 5.09
N ILE A 40 0.39 25.86 6.14
CA ILE A 40 1.38 26.39 7.08
C ILE A 40 1.37 25.55 8.36
N PRO A 41 2.52 25.05 8.83
CA PRO A 41 2.60 24.42 10.15
C PRO A 41 2.36 25.46 11.25
N LEU A 42 1.48 25.14 12.20
CA LEU A 42 1.21 25.94 13.39
C LEU A 42 2.05 25.45 14.58
N ALA A 43 2.56 26.39 15.36
CA ALA A 43 3.10 26.21 16.70
C ALA A 43 2.05 26.58 17.76
N GLY A 44 2.30 26.24 19.02
CA GLY A 44 1.35 26.45 20.14
C GLY A 44 0.73 27.87 20.20
N PRO A 45 1.52 28.95 20.06
CA PRO A 45 1.01 30.32 20.04
C PRO A 45 0.09 30.70 18.87
N ASP A 46 0.16 29.99 17.74
CA ASP A 46 -0.48 30.46 16.52
C ASP A 46 -2.01 30.36 16.57
N LEU A 47 -2.55 29.38 17.31
CA LEU A 47 -4.00 29.31 17.54
C LEU A 47 -4.52 30.49 18.37
N VAL A 48 -3.71 30.98 19.31
CA VAL A 48 -4.01 32.19 20.09
C VAL A 48 -3.94 33.42 19.18
N LEU A 49 -2.92 33.50 18.33
CA LEU A 49 -2.77 34.57 17.34
C LEU A 49 -3.92 34.63 16.33
N LEU A 50 -4.46 33.49 15.91
CA LEU A 50 -5.59 33.44 14.98
C LEU A 50 -6.90 33.96 15.60
N PHE A 51 -7.05 33.90 16.92
CA PHE A 51 -8.31 34.17 17.61
C PHE A 51 -8.87 35.60 17.39
N PRO A 52 -8.10 36.69 17.51
CA PRO A 52 -8.58 38.05 17.20
C PRO A 52 -9.15 38.19 15.78
N PHE A 53 -8.55 37.50 14.80
CA PHE A 53 -8.97 37.56 13.40
C PHE A 53 -10.24 36.75 13.10
N LEU A 54 -10.75 35.96 14.04
CA LEU A 54 -12.01 35.24 13.86
C LEU A 54 -13.19 36.21 13.81
N SER A 55 -13.16 37.25 14.63
CA SER A 55 -14.18 38.32 14.62
C SER A 55 -13.79 39.51 13.75
N GLY A 56 -12.51 39.62 13.39
CA GLY A 56 -11.95 40.69 12.58
C GLY A 56 -11.13 41.66 13.43
N ALA A 57 -9.84 41.76 13.10
CA ALA A 57 -8.88 42.61 13.80
C ALA A 57 -7.80 43.09 12.83
N THR A 58 -7.19 44.23 13.12
CA THR A 58 -5.94 44.65 12.45
C THR A 58 -4.75 43.86 13.01
N PRO A 59 -3.64 43.72 12.27
CA PRO A 59 -2.40 43.15 12.81
C PRO A 59 -1.94 43.83 14.10
N ALA A 60 -2.14 45.15 14.21
CA ALA A 60 -1.80 45.93 15.40
C ALA A 60 -2.70 45.58 16.61
N GLU A 61 -4.01 45.43 16.40
CA GLU A 61 -4.96 45.02 17.44
C GLU A 61 -4.66 43.60 17.94
N ALA A 62 -4.40 42.66 17.04
CA ALA A 62 -4.03 41.29 17.39
C ALA A 62 -2.71 41.24 18.18
N ALA A 63 -1.71 42.04 17.78
CA ALA A 63 -0.46 42.17 18.52
C ALA A 63 -0.68 42.78 19.92
N CYS A 64 -1.51 43.82 20.03
CA CYS A 64 -1.88 44.43 21.30
C CYS A 64 -2.57 43.42 22.24
N ALA A 65 -3.50 42.63 21.72
CA ALA A 65 -4.20 41.58 22.47
C ALA A 65 -3.23 40.54 23.05
N LEU A 66 -2.19 40.15 22.30
CA LEU A 66 -1.16 39.19 22.72
C LEU A 66 -0.12 39.78 23.67
N MET A 67 0.23 41.07 23.54
CA MET A 67 1.30 41.69 24.34
C MET A 67 0.80 42.21 25.68
N THR A 68 -0.35 42.88 25.71
CA THR A 68 -0.84 43.65 26.87
C THR A 68 -2.33 43.48 27.14
N GLY A 69 -3.03 42.73 26.29
CA GLY A 69 -4.47 42.53 26.37
C GLY A 69 -4.89 41.19 26.97
N GLU A 70 -6.13 40.81 26.69
CA GLU A 70 -6.81 39.61 27.23
C GLU A 70 -6.15 38.28 26.85
N LEU A 71 -5.34 38.25 25.78
CA LEU A 71 -4.68 37.03 25.31
C LEU A 71 -3.26 36.85 25.85
N SER A 72 -2.71 37.87 26.53
CA SER A 72 -1.34 37.82 27.09
C SER A 72 -1.12 36.64 28.05
N GLY A 73 -2.16 36.22 28.78
CA GLY A 73 -2.11 35.09 29.71
C GLY A 73 -1.88 33.72 29.07
N TYR A 74 -2.12 33.58 27.76
CA TYR A 74 -1.90 32.32 27.02
C TYR A 74 -0.47 32.13 26.53
N MET A 75 0.36 33.16 26.66
CA MET A 75 1.72 33.17 26.17
C MET A 75 2.72 33.09 27.33
N PRO A 76 3.73 32.20 27.28
CA PRO A 76 4.76 32.15 28.32
C PRO A 76 5.62 33.42 28.35
N ALA A 77 5.73 34.12 27.22
CA ALA A 77 6.32 35.45 27.11
C ALA A 77 5.66 36.20 25.93
N PRO A 78 5.49 37.54 26.00
CA PRO A 78 4.91 38.32 24.92
C PRO A 78 5.82 38.27 23.67
N PRO A 79 5.28 37.92 22.49
CA PRO A 79 6.07 37.86 21.27
C PRO A 79 6.45 39.28 20.80
N PRO A 80 7.64 39.49 20.21
CA PRO A 80 8.00 40.75 19.59
C PRO A 80 7.01 41.12 18.47
N LEU A 81 6.64 42.41 18.36
CA LEU A 81 5.70 42.89 17.35
C LEU A 81 6.08 42.47 15.92
N ASN A 82 7.37 42.57 15.57
CA ASN A 82 7.87 42.16 14.25
C ASN A 82 7.64 40.66 13.96
N ASN A 83 7.67 39.81 14.98
CA ASN A 83 7.41 38.38 14.82
C ASN A 83 5.92 38.11 14.59
N VAL A 84 5.04 38.85 15.29
CA VAL A 84 3.59 38.77 15.09
C VAL A 84 3.24 39.21 13.67
N VAL A 85 3.74 40.37 13.23
CA VAL A 85 3.52 40.89 11.88
C VAL A 85 4.03 39.91 10.82
N ALA A 86 5.25 39.43 10.94
CA ALA A 86 5.81 38.45 10.00
C ALA A 86 4.98 37.15 9.94
N ARG A 87 4.38 36.73 11.06
CA ARG A 87 3.52 35.55 11.12
C ARG A 87 2.15 35.80 10.48
N VAL A 88 1.56 36.98 10.69
CA VAL A 88 0.33 37.41 10.01
C VAL A 88 0.53 37.48 8.50
N ASP A 89 1.67 38.02 8.03
CA ASP A 89 2.01 38.05 6.61
C ASP A 89 2.08 36.64 6.00
N GLN A 90 2.62 35.66 6.74
CA GLN A 90 2.62 34.26 6.30
C GLN A 90 1.19 33.71 6.17
N LEU A 91 0.35 33.95 7.18
CA LEU A 91 -1.04 33.50 7.19
C LEU A 91 -1.87 34.14 6.06
N GLN A 92 -1.60 35.40 5.69
CA GLN A 92 -2.19 36.05 4.52
C GLN A 92 -1.69 35.45 3.21
N LYS A 93 -0.39 35.21 3.07
CA LYS A 93 0.20 34.57 1.88
C LYS A 93 -0.36 33.17 1.62
N SER A 94 -0.80 32.48 2.67
CA SER A 94 -1.47 31.17 2.55
C SER A 94 -3.00 31.25 2.53
N ALA A 95 -3.55 32.45 2.35
CA ALA A 95 -4.99 32.71 2.28
C ALA A 95 -5.79 32.16 3.47
N VAL A 96 -5.14 32.00 4.64
CA VAL A 96 -5.82 31.70 5.90
C VAL A 96 -6.48 32.97 6.42
N LEU A 97 -5.75 34.09 6.31
CA LEU A 97 -6.24 35.44 6.56
C LEU A 97 -6.41 36.19 5.25
N GLN A 98 -7.43 37.04 5.20
CA GLN A 98 -7.69 37.93 4.06
C GLN A 98 -8.31 39.23 4.54
N PRO A 99 -8.18 40.32 3.77
CA PRO A 99 -8.94 41.54 4.01
C PRO A 99 -10.45 41.25 4.06
N GLY A 100 -11.16 41.89 4.99
CA GLY A 100 -12.60 41.76 5.07
C GLY A 100 -13.22 42.68 6.10
N ALA A 101 -14.55 42.65 6.17
CA ALA A 101 -15.30 43.35 7.21
C ALA A 101 -15.47 42.47 8.45
N GLN A 102 -15.57 43.13 9.61
CA GLN A 102 -15.86 42.47 10.89
C GLN A 102 -17.14 41.64 10.76
N ARG A 103 -17.07 40.35 11.14
CA ARG A 103 -18.20 39.42 11.05
C ARG A 103 -18.86 39.30 12.42
N GLY A 104 -20.18 39.50 12.47
CA GLY A 104 -20.95 39.38 13.71
C GLY A 104 -20.90 37.96 14.29
N ASP A 105 -21.00 37.85 15.62
CA ASP A 105 -21.04 36.57 16.32
C ASP A 105 -22.24 35.74 15.85
N ALA A 106 -21.97 34.54 15.34
CA ALA A 106 -22.94 33.74 14.62
C ALA A 106 -23.70 32.74 15.52
N GLY A 107 -23.58 32.81 16.85
CA GLY A 107 -24.38 31.98 17.77
C GLY A 107 -23.67 31.56 19.06
N ARG A 108 -24.28 30.61 19.79
CA ARG A 108 -23.79 30.19 21.11
C ARG A 108 -22.47 29.42 21.02
N VAL A 109 -21.40 30.00 21.56
CA VAL A 109 -20.09 29.35 21.75
C VAL A 109 -20.07 28.58 23.07
N LEU A 110 -19.60 27.33 23.04
CA LEU A 110 -19.36 26.55 24.26
C LEU A 110 -18.16 27.13 24.99
N GLN A 111 -18.41 27.46 26.26
CA GLN A 111 -17.40 27.87 27.22
C GLN A 111 -17.04 26.69 28.14
N LEU A 112 -15.99 26.83 28.95
CA LEU A 112 -15.58 25.80 29.91
C LEU A 112 -16.77 25.35 30.81
N PRO A 113 -16.89 24.04 31.13
CA PRO A 113 -18.01 23.53 31.93
C PRO A 113 -18.13 24.19 33.31
N ALA A 114 -19.37 24.54 33.69
CA ALA A 114 -19.70 25.20 34.95
C ALA A 114 -19.32 24.36 36.20
N PRO A 115 -19.12 24.99 37.38
CA PRO A 115 -18.83 24.28 38.63
C PRO A 115 -20.05 23.44 39.06
N GLY A 116 -19.94 22.10 39.04
CA GLY A 116 -21.03 21.22 39.48
C GLY A 116 -20.93 19.75 39.04
N GLN A 117 -20.19 19.45 37.97
CA GLN A 117 -19.88 18.07 37.58
C GLN A 117 -18.62 17.57 38.32
N PRO A 118 -18.63 16.34 38.88
CA PRO A 118 -17.46 15.79 39.56
C PRO A 118 -16.27 15.67 38.59
N ALA A 119 -15.11 16.14 39.01
CA ALA A 119 -13.86 15.96 38.27
C ALA A 119 -13.25 14.62 38.67
N PRO A 120 -12.83 13.76 37.73
CA PRO A 120 -12.25 12.46 38.06
C PRO A 120 -10.88 12.58 38.77
N ASP A 121 -10.69 11.78 39.81
CA ASP A 121 -9.53 11.84 40.72
C ASP A 121 -8.25 11.19 40.15
N SER A 122 -8.39 10.26 39.19
CA SER A 122 -7.25 9.62 38.54
C SER A 122 -7.50 9.44 37.04
N LEU A 123 -6.60 9.98 36.22
CA LEU A 123 -6.69 9.91 34.76
C LEU A 123 -5.30 9.58 34.18
N THR A 124 -4.99 8.29 34.07
CA THR A 124 -3.71 7.78 33.54
C THR A 124 -3.78 7.40 32.05
N ALA A 125 -4.98 7.34 31.46
CA ALA A 125 -5.16 7.02 30.05
C ALA A 125 -4.68 8.16 29.13
N SER A 126 -4.04 7.79 28.04
CA SER A 126 -3.60 8.70 26.97
C SER A 126 -4.63 8.75 25.86
N PHE A 127 -4.89 9.96 25.36
CA PHE A 127 -5.82 10.22 24.26
C PHE A 127 -5.12 11.05 23.18
N ARG A 128 -5.69 11.05 21.98
CA ARG A 128 -5.20 11.79 20.82
C ARG A 128 -6.36 12.39 20.04
N LEU A 129 -6.04 13.28 19.12
CA LEU A 129 -7.01 13.74 18.13
C LEU A 129 -7.37 12.61 17.16
N PRO A 130 -8.63 12.56 16.71
CA PRO A 130 -9.03 11.59 15.71
C PRO A 130 -8.42 11.90 14.32
N ALA A 131 -8.30 10.91 13.45
CA ALA A 131 -7.76 11.05 12.08
C ALA A 131 -8.63 11.98 11.21
N ASN A 132 -9.94 12.00 11.47
CA ASN A 132 -10.90 12.91 10.83
C ASN A 132 -10.96 14.30 11.50
N PHE A 133 -10.08 14.60 12.46
CA PHE A 133 -10.06 15.89 13.15
C PHE A 133 -9.86 17.07 12.20
N LEU A 134 -10.69 18.10 12.38
CA LEU A 134 -10.57 19.39 11.72
C LEU A 134 -11.25 20.46 12.56
N LEU A 135 -10.58 21.59 12.75
CA LEU A 135 -11.18 22.83 13.26
C LEU A 135 -11.43 23.77 12.09
N ARG A 136 -12.67 24.22 11.94
CA ARG A 136 -12.98 25.35 11.07
C ARG A 136 -12.79 26.65 11.83
N LEU A 137 -12.24 27.64 11.16
CA LEU A 137 -12.16 29.00 11.65
C LEU A 137 -13.49 29.70 11.35
N VAL A 138 -14.29 29.98 12.37
CA VAL A 138 -15.62 30.60 12.23
C VAL A 138 -15.68 31.92 13.00
N PRO A 139 -16.59 32.85 12.66
CA PRO A 139 -16.74 34.08 13.43
C PRO A 139 -16.92 33.81 14.92
N GLY A 140 -16.09 34.46 15.75
CA GLY A 140 -16.13 34.34 17.22
C GLY A 140 -15.54 33.06 17.84
N GLY A 141 -15.06 32.08 17.06
CA GLY A 141 -14.49 30.87 17.63
C GLY A 141 -14.11 29.78 16.64
N PHE A 142 -14.04 28.54 17.12
CA PHE A 142 -13.67 27.37 16.33
C PHE A 142 -14.83 26.41 16.22
N GLU A 143 -15.01 25.77 15.08
CA GLU A 143 -16.04 24.75 14.91
C GLU A 143 -15.40 23.38 14.68
N VAL A 144 -15.80 22.38 15.47
CA VAL A 144 -15.38 20.98 15.32
C VAL A 144 -16.59 20.09 15.03
N TRP A 145 -16.45 19.15 14.10
CA TRP A 145 -17.46 18.13 13.86
C TRP A 145 -17.32 16.97 14.86
N ASN A 146 -18.44 16.48 15.37
CA ASN A 146 -18.50 15.30 16.24
C ASN A 146 -19.35 14.20 15.57
N ALA A 147 -18.69 13.19 15.00
CA ALA A 147 -19.38 12.10 14.31
C ALA A 147 -20.12 11.17 15.29
N ALA A 148 -19.64 11.00 16.52
CA ALA A 148 -20.27 10.18 17.55
C ALA A 148 -21.65 10.71 17.98
N ARG A 149 -21.87 12.02 17.90
CA ARG A 149 -23.11 12.71 18.29
C ARG A 149 -23.86 13.33 17.10
N ASP A 150 -23.35 13.16 15.88
CA ASP A 150 -23.91 13.69 14.62
C ASP A 150 -24.22 15.20 14.71
N ARG A 151 -23.28 15.98 15.27
CA ARG A 151 -23.42 17.45 15.43
C ARG A 151 -22.09 18.18 15.43
N SER A 152 -22.11 19.47 15.09
CA SER A 152 -20.97 20.37 15.26
C SER A 152 -21.00 21.03 16.64
N TYR A 153 -19.82 21.28 17.20
CA TYR A 153 -19.63 22.14 18.38
C TYR A 153 -18.88 23.39 18.00
N ARG A 154 -19.32 24.53 18.55
CA ARG A 154 -18.57 25.78 18.53
C ARG A 154 -17.81 25.94 19.83
N LEU A 155 -16.49 26.03 19.74
CA LEU A 155 -15.56 26.09 20.85
C LEU A 155 -14.99 27.51 20.96
N GLY A 156 -14.93 28.02 22.19
CA GLY A 156 -14.07 29.17 22.50
C GLY A 156 -12.59 28.78 22.44
N LEU A 157 -11.70 29.78 22.59
CA LEU A 157 -10.26 29.58 22.55
C LEU A 157 -9.78 28.52 23.57
N ASP A 158 -10.30 28.58 24.80
CA ASP A 158 -9.96 27.65 25.88
C ASP A 158 -10.17 26.17 25.51
N LEU A 159 -11.36 25.84 25.01
CA LEU A 159 -11.69 24.47 24.61
C LEU A 159 -10.91 24.03 23.37
N ALA A 160 -10.69 24.95 22.42
CA ALA A 160 -9.87 24.66 21.25
C ALA A 160 -8.43 24.32 21.63
N LEU A 161 -7.81 25.10 22.54
CA LEU A 161 -6.45 24.86 23.04
C LEU A 161 -6.34 23.53 23.79
N LEU A 162 -7.31 23.22 24.66
CA LEU A 162 -7.34 21.93 25.37
C LEU A 162 -7.50 20.75 24.40
N LEU A 163 -8.33 20.89 23.37
CA LEU A 163 -8.55 19.86 22.37
C LEU A 163 -7.28 19.60 21.56
N VAL A 164 -6.64 20.64 21.02
CA VAL A 164 -5.44 20.44 20.18
C VAL A 164 -4.22 19.95 20.96
N ALA A 165 -4.17 20.22 22.27
CA ALA A 165 -3.08 19.79 23.14
C ALA A 165 -2.94 18.25 23.22
N PHE A 166 -4.00 17.50 22.91
CA PHE A 166 -3.90 16.04 22.85
C PHE A 166 -2.98 15.52 21.74
N GLY A 167 -2.83 16.28 20.64
CA GLY A 167 -1.95 15.93 19.54
C GLY A 167 -2.08 14.46 19.12
N GLN A 168 -0.95 13.75 19.03
CA GLN A 168 -0.89 12.32 18.67
C GLN A 168 -1.01 11.37 19.87
N GLY A 169 -1.13 11.89 21.10
CA GLY A 169 -1.14 11.06 22.30
C GLY A 169 -0.64 11.82 23.52
N GLN A 170 -1.54 12.24 24.39
CA GLN A 170 -1.23 12.85 25.67
C GLN A 170 -2.13 12.28 26.76
N SER A 171 -1.57 12.12 27.96
CA SER A 171 -2.40 11.85 29.14
C SER A 171 -3.21 13.07 29.50
N LEU A 172 -4.40 12.86 30.06
CA LEU A 172 -5.27 13.93 30.56
C LEU A 172 -4.52 14.78 31.60
N LYS A 173 -3.68 14.15 32.42
CA LYS A 173 -2.78 14.83 33.37
C LYS A 173 -1.77 15.75 32.67
N SER A 174 -1.20 15.35 31.53
CA SER A 174 -0.25 16.20 30.79
C SER A 174 -0.95 17.41 30.19
N VAL A 175 -2.11 17.22 29.54
CA VAL A 175 -2.89 18.32 28.95
C VAL A 175 -3.28 19.35 30.02
N VAL A 176 -3.81 18.90 31.17
CA VAL A 176 -4.17 19.80 32.29
C VAL A 176 -2.95 20.57 32.85
N ARG A 177 -1.76 19.97 32.79
CA ARG A 177 -0.49 20.55 33.28
C ARG A 177 0.14 21.52 32.27
N GLU A 178 0.00 21.27 30.97
CA GLU A 178 0.59 22.04 29.89
C GLU A 178 -0.26 23.28 29.54
N CYS A 179 -1.59 23.15 29.54
CA CYS A 179 -2.51 24.24 29.24
C CYS A 179 -2.81 25.13 30.47
N ARG A 180 -1.78 25.56 31.22
CA ARG A 180 -1.98 26.29 32.51
C ARG A 180 -2.73 27.62 32.37
N ALA A 181 -2.66 28.23 31.20
CA ALA A 181 -3.32 29.48 30.88
C ALA A 181 -4.85 29.38 30.73
N VAL A 182 -5.37 28.17 30.52
CA VAL A 182 -6.80 27.93 30.27
C VAL A 182 -7.52 27.73 31.60
N GLY A 183 -8.31 28.71 32.07
CA GLY A 183 -9.16 28.61 33.26
C GLY A 183 -8.47 28.15 34.56
N ASP A 184 -9.23 27.69 35.54
CA ASP A 184 -8.69 27.08 36.78
C ASP A 184 -8.41 25.57 36.62
N PRO A 185 -7.58 24.94 37.47
CA PRO A 185 -7.25 23.52 37.36
C PRO A 185 -8.47 22.56 37.39
N ALA A 186 -9.52 22.89 38.14
CA ALA A 186 -10.73 22.08 38.21
C ALA A 186 -11.59 22.26 36.94
N ALA A 187 -11.70 23.47 36.41
CA ALA A 187 -12.35 23.74 35.13
C ALA A 187 -11.65 23.01 33.98
N ARG A 188 -10.31 22.99 33.93
CA ARG A 188 -9.55 22.20 32.94
C ARG A 188 -9.85 20.72 33.03
N ARG A 189 -9.86 20.14 34.25
CA ARG A 189 -10.18 18.72 34.43
C ARG A 189 -11.57 18.37 33.93
N ARG A 190 -12.58 19.19 34.23
CA ARG A 190 -13.96 19.00 33.72
C ARG A 190 -14.04 19.12 32.21
N ALA A 191 -13.38 20.12 31.62
CA ALA A 191 -13.36 20.32 30.18
C ALA A 191 -12.68 19.16 29.44
N VAL A 192 -11.52 18.73 29.94
CA VAL A 192 -10.77 17.59 29.41
C VAL A 192 -11.58 16.29 29.51
N GLN A 193 -12.30 16.07 30.62
CA GLN A 193 -13.21 14.94 30.74
C GLN A 193 -14.39 15.05 29.76
N TRP A 194 -14.98 16.23 29.61
CA TRP A 194 -16.05 16.47 28.64
C TRP A 194 -15.60 16.17 27.20
N LEU A 195 -14.38 16.53 26.81
CA LEU A 195 -13.83 16.20 25.49
C LEU A 195 -13.73 14.68 25.27
N VAL A 196 -13.42 13.91 26.31
CA VAL A 196 -13.38 12.44 26.30
C VAL A 196 -14.79 11.86 26.23
N ASP A 197 -15.71 12.31 27.08
CA ASP A 197 -17.10 11.83 27.14
C ASP A 197 -17.87 12.11 25.84
N GLU A 198 -17.58 13.25 25.22
CA GLU A 198 -18.10 13.61 23.91
C GLU A 198 -17.35 12.94 22.77
N ARG A 199 -16.22 12.28 23.00
CA ARG A 199 -15.41 11.58 21.99
C ARG A 199 -14.85 12.51 20.92
N LEU A 200 -14.54 13.75 21.30
CA LEU A 200 -13.76 14.67 20.47
C LEU A 200 -12.27 14.28 20.46
N VAL A 201 -11.87 13.42 21.40
CA VAL A 201 -10.58 12.73 21.43
C VAL A 201 -10.81 11.23 21.51
N VAL A 202 -9.87 10.46 20.97
CA VAL A 202 -9.90 9.00 20.96
C VAL A 202 -8.71 8.44 21.74
N PRO A 203 -8.75 7.19 22.23
CA PRO A 203 -7.65 6.64 23.01
C PRO A 203 -6.39 6.65 22.14
N GLY A 204 -5.23 6.91 22.75
CA GLY A 204 -3.95 6.86 22.06
C GLY A 204 -3.84 5.53 21.32
N ARG A 205 -3.27 5.55 20.10
CA ARG A 205 -3.00 4.28 19.41
C ARG A 205 -2.22 3.43 20.41
N VAL A 206 -2.67 2.21 20.67
CA VAL A 206 -1.73 1.21 21.14
C VAL A 206 -0.69 1.20 20.05
N SER A 207 0.46 1.78 20.35
CA SER A 207 1.61 1.62 19.50
C SER A 207 1.77 0.10 19.39
N SER A 208 1.38 -0.48 18.26
CA SER A 208 1.97 -1.72 17.85
C SER A 208 3.41 -1.45 17.36
N SER A 209 4.17 -0.58 18.04
CA SER A 209 5.59 -0.85 18.32
C SER A 209 5.76 -1.99 19.32
N ALA A 210 4.66 -2.62 19.73
CA ALA A 210 4.66 -4.00 20.12
C ALA A 210 3.29 -4.62 19.75
N THR A 211 3.20 -5.44 18.70
CA THR A 211 2.86 -6.84 19.05
C THR A 211 3.74 -7.13 20.25
N PRO A 212 3.24 -7.64 21.41
CA PRO A 212 4.16 -8.18 22.41
C PRO A 212 5.16 -8.94 21.57
N ASP A 213 6.40 -8.47 21.65
CA ASP A 213 7.41 -8.81 20.69
C ASP A 213 7.15 -10.28 20.42
N VAL A 214 6.91 -10.72 19.18
CA VAL A 214 6.91 -12.17 19.02
C VAL A 214 8.30 -12.64 19.49
N ALA A 215 9.28 -11.75 19.72
CA ALA A 215 10.45 -11.96 20.59
C ALA A 215 10.26 -12.04 22.13
N GLU A 216 9.19 -11.56 22.79
CA GLU A 216 8.94 -11.70 24.24
C GLU A 216 8.08 -12.93 24.60
N ASP A 217 7.28 -13.46 23.68
CA ASP A 217 6.76 -14.85 23.81
C ASP A 217 7.63 -15.87 23.04
N ALA A 218 8.45 -15.46 22.06
CA ALA A 218 9.62 -16.26 21.64
C ALA A 218 10.78 -16.18 22.64
N GLY A 219 10.57 -15.52 23.78
CA GLY A 219 11.43 -15.60 24.97
C GLY A 219 10.95 -16.63 25.99
N ARG A 220 9.70 -17.11 25.93
CA ARG A 220 9.16 -18.14 26.85
C ARG A 220 8.90 -19.43 26.10
N GLY A 221 9.97 -20.21 25.95
CA GLY A 221 9.91 -21.55 25.38
C GLY A 221 10.01 -21.57 23.86
N ARG A 222 11.10 -21.03 23.30
CA ARG A 222 11.67 -21.66 22.09
C ARG A 222 12.17 -23.04 22.50
N ASP A 223 11.26 -23.99 22.65
CA ASP A 223 11.56 -25.37 22.29
C ASP A 223 11.65 -25.41 20.77
N ARG A 224 12.65 -24.70 20.21
CA ARG A 224 13.23 -25.12 18.94
C ARG A 224 13.70 -26.53 19.23
N PRO A 225 13.31 -27.55 18.44
CA PRO A 225 14.10 -28.76 18.40
C PRO A 225 15.53 -28.30 18.17
N VAL A 226 16.43 -28.56 19.12
CA VAL A 226 17.86 -28.31 18.96
C VAL A 226 18.32 -29.26 17.87
N GLY A 227 18.18 -28.82 16.62
CA GLY A 227 18.92 -29.34 15.50
C GLY A 227 20.41 -28.97 15.67
N PRO A 228 21.30 -29.61 14.91
CA PRO A 228 22.75 -29.35 14.97
C PRO A 228 23.02 -27.84 14.84
N GLU A 229 24.05 -27.34 15.55
CA GLU A 229 24.43 -25.92 15.62
C GLU A 229 24.14 -25.17 14.31
N THR A 230 23.21 -24.21 14.34
CA THR A 230 22.80 -23.46 13.15
C THR A 230 24.02 -22.77 12.53
N ALA A 231 24.36 -23.15 11.30
CA ALA A 231 25.53 -22.63 10.59
C ALA A 231 25.41 -21.12 10.38
N SER A 232 26.36 -20.36 10.94
CA SER A 232 26.49 -18.90 10.77
C SER A 232 27.89 -18.59 10.24
N TRP A 233 28.03 -17.60 9.37
CA TRP A 233 29.34 -17.17 8.88
C TRP A 233 30.27 -16.72 10.02
N ARG A 234 29.71 -16.33 11.18
CA ARG A 234 30.48 -15.94 12.37
C ARG A 234 31.24 -17.11 12.99
N THR A 235 30.65 -18.30 12.99
CA THR A 235 31.25 -19.52 13.56
C THR A 235 32.07 -20.31 12.55
N LEU A 236 31.85 -20.08 11.25
CA LEU A 236 32.62 -20.70 10.18
C LEU A 236 34.01 -20.05 10.05
N GLU A 237 35.08 -20.84 9.97
CA GLU A 237 36.45 -20.34 9.78
C GLU A 237 36.94 -20.47 8.32
N PRO A 238 37.76 -19.53 7.81
CA PRO A 238 38.38 -19.66 6.50
C PRO A 238 39.31 -20.88 6.44
N ASP A 239 39.17 -21.71 5.42
CA ASP A 239 39.93 -22.97 5.26
C ASP A 239 40.75 -23.06 3.97
N GLY A 240 40.94 -21.91 3.29
CA GLY A 240 41.73 -21.79 2.07
C GLY A 240 40.95 -22.02 0.77
N ARG A 241 39.72 -22.56 0.85
CA ARG A 241 38.81 -22.62 -0.30
C ARG A 241 38.34 -21.22 -0.72
N ILE A 242 37.83 -21.10 -1.94
CA ILE A 242 37.32 -19.82 -2.46
C ILE A 242 35.98 -19.50 -1.79
N PRO A 243 35.83 -18.39 -1.06
CA PRO A 243 34.56 -18.05 -0.42
C PRO A 243 33.52 -17.62 -1.45
N VAL A 244 32.27 -18.03 -1.22
CA VAL A 244 31.14 -17.71 -2.10
C VAL A 244 30.09 -16.96 -1.29
N TYR A 245 29.79 -15.75 -1.76
CA TYR A 245 28.88 -14.82 -1.13
C TYR A 245 27.56 -14.78 -1.89
N PHE A 246 26.46 -14.96 -1.18
CA PHE A 246 25.09 -14.85 -1.70
C PHE A 246 24.51 -13.51 -1.24
N VAL A 247 24.04 -12.67 -2.17
CA VAL A 247 23.59 -11.31 -1.85
C VAL A 247 22.06 -11.22 -1.87
N PRO A 248 21.35 -11.46 -0.75
CA PRO A 248 19.91 -11.25 -0.67
C PRO A 248 19.58 -9.75 -0.67
N HIS A 249 18.37 -9.40 -1.12
CA HIS A 249 17.95 -8.01 -1.32
C HIS A 249 16.77 -7.56 -0.44
N MET A 250 16.08 -8.49 0.24
CA MET A 250 15.07 -8.14 1.25
C MET A 250 15.22 -9.01 2.51
N GLU A 251 14.91 -8.42 3.66
CA GLU A 251 15.04 -9.03 4.99
C GLU A 251 13.88 -9.97 5.34
N ASN A 252 12.69 -9.68 4.80
CA ASN A 252 11.40 -10.22 5.25
C ASN A 252 10.99 -11.53 4.55
N HIS A 253 11.82 -12.11 3.69
CA HIS A 253 11.54 -13.39 3.04
C HIS A 253 12.80 -14.28 2.94
N TYR A 254 12.60 -15.59 2.83
CA TYR A 254 13.67 -16.51 2.45
C TYR A 254 14.04 -16.32 0.96
N PRO A 255 15.32 -16.09 0.61
CA PRO A 255 15.73 -15.80 -0.75
C PRO A 255 15.79 -17.08 -1.61
N LEU A 256 14.62 -17.59 -2.04
CA LEU A 256 14.47 -18.88 -2.72
C LEU A 256 15.47 -19.08 -3.87
N ALA A 257 15.59 -18.10 -4.77
CA ALA A 257 16.51 -18.22 -5.91
C ALA A 257 17.98 -18.44 -5.48
N LEU A 258 18.46 -17.69 -4.48
CA LEU A 258 19.82 -17.90 -3.95
C LEU A 258 19.94 -19.22 -3.18
N GLY A 259 18.90 -19.64 -2.47
CA GLY A 259 18.85 -20.95 -1.81
C GLY A 259 18.90 -22.12 -2.79
N MET A 260 18.21 -22.01 -3.93
CA MET A 260 18.25 -23.01 -5.00
C MET A 260 19.66 -23.09 -5.62
N ILE A 261 20.31 -21.94 -5.84
CA ILE A 261 21.70 -21.88 -6.32
C ILE A 261 22.67 -22.49 -5.28
N PHE A 262 22.50 -22.17 -3.98
CA PHE A 262 23.28 -22.76 -2.90
C PHE A 262 23.14 -24.30 -2.91
N SER A 263 21.91 -24.79 -3.02
CA SER A 263 21.59 -26.23 -3.02
C SER A 263 22.17 -26.94 -4.23
N ALA A 264 22.09 -26.31 -5.41
CA ALA A 264 22.66 -26.83 -6.65
C ALA A 264 24.19 -26.93 -6.55
N LEU A 265 24.87 -25.88 -6.08
CA LEU A 265 26.33 -25.90 -5.88
C LEU A 265 26.76 -26.94 -4.84
N SER A 266 26.01 -27.08 -3.74
CA SER A 266 26.34 -28.02 -2.66
C SER A 266 26.19 -29.48 -3.08
N ALA A 267 25.19 -29.79 -3.90
CA ALA A 267 24.88 -31.18 -4.27
C ALA A 267 25.51 -31.63 -5.59
N HIS A 268 26.10 -30.72 -6.36
CA HIS A 268 26.71 -31.02 -7.66
C HIS A 268 27.76 -32.13 -7.53
N ASP A 269 27.59 -33.20 -8.31
CA ASP A 269 28.46 -34.39 -8.33
C ASP A 269 28.84 -34.93 -6.95
N GLY A 270 27.86 -34.97 -6.02
CA GLY A 270 28.08 -35.46 -4.66
C GLY A 270 28.86 -34.49 -3.77
N GLY A 271 28.91 -33.21 -4.14
CA GLY A 271 29.63 -32.16 -3.40
C GLY A 271 31.02 -31.86 -3.93
N ALA A 272 31.37 -32.28 -5.14
CA ALA A 272 32.70 -32.09 -5.74
C ALA A 272 33.15 -30.61 -5.75
N LEU A 273 32.21 -29.67 -5.97
CA LEU A 273 32.51 -28.24 -5.93
C LEU A 273 32.93 -27.76 -4.53
N LEU A 274 32.47 -28.41 -3.47
CA LEU A 274 32.83 -28.06 -2.09
C LEU A 274 34.30 -28.35 -1.77
N GLU A 275 35.03 -29.13 -2.57
CA GLU A 275 36.48 -29.28 -2.40
C GLU A 275 37.23 -27.98 -2.70
N ARG A 276 36.67 -27.13 -3.57
CA ARG A 276 37.29 -25.88 -4.03
C ARG A 276 36.63 -24.62 -3.48
N TYR A 277 35.35 -24.68 -3.16
CA TYR A 277 34.54 -23.54 -2.75
C TYR A 277 34.03 -23.68 -1.31
N GLN A 278 34.10 -22.60 -0.55
CA GLN A 278 33.48 -22.46 0.76
C GLN A 278 32.20 -21.63 0.60
N LEU A 279 31.06 -22.31 0.55
CA LEU A 279 29.76 -21.64 0.48
C LEU A 279 29.44 -21.02 1.83
N LEU A 280 29.34 -19.68 1.89
CA LEU A 280 28.97 -19.00 3.11
C LEU A 280 27.46 -19.08 3.31
N PRO A 281 26.96 -19.30 4.55
CA PRO A 281 25.53 -19.25 4.84
C PRO A 281 24.93 -17.93 4.34
N ILE A 282 23.74 -18.01 3.74
CA ILE A 282 23.07 -16.81 3.21
C ILE A 282 22.70 -15.91 4.40
N SER A 283 23.16 -14.66 4.38
CA SER A 283 22.87 -13.68 5.43
C SER A 283 22.49 -12.33 4.83
N PHE A 284 21.47 -11.70 5.40
CA PHE A 284 21.04 -10.36 5.01
C PHE A 284 21.92 -9.29 5.65
N HIS A 285 22.40 -8.35 4.83
CA HIS A 285 23.21 -7.22 5.26
C HIS A 285 22.55 -5.92 4.79
N PRO A 286 22.11 -5.03 5.70
CA PRO A 286 21.38 -3.82 5.33
C PRO A 286 22.18 -2.85 4.45
N THR A 287 23.50 -2.82 4.62
CA THR A 287 24.41 -1.97 3.85
C THR A 287 25.61 -2.75 3.30
N PRO A 288 26.23 -2.29 2.19
CA PRO A 288 27.50 -2.85 1.72
C PRO A 288 28.58 -2.82 2.81
N LYS A 289 28.58 -1.80 3.68
CA LYS A 289 29.53 -1.69 4.78
C LYS A 289 29.41 -2.85 5.78
N ASP A 290 28.19 -3.27 6.11
CA ASP A 290 27.97 -4.40 7.04
C ASP A 290 28.49 -5.73 6.46
N MET A 291 28.40 -5.86 5.14
CA MET A 291 28.94 -6.99 4.40
C MET A 291 30.48 -6.96 4.35
N PHE A 292 31.07 -5.79 4.13
CA PHE A 292 32.53 -5.62 4.14
C PHE A 292 33.15 -5.81 5.52
N ASP A 293 32.58 -5.19 6.55
CA ASP A 293 33.06 -5.28 7.93
C ASP A 293 32.77 -6.64 8.59
N GLY A 294 31.79 -7.38 8.06
CA GLY A 294 31.38 -8.70 8.52
C GLY A 294 32.09 -9.83 7.75
N PRO A 295 31.37 -10.62 6.93
CA PRO A 295 31.92 -11.82 6.32
C PRO A 295 33.11 -11.53 5.41
N TYR A 296 33.10 -10.44 4.64
CA TYR A 296 34.21 -10.17 3.71
C TYR A 296 35.54 -9.92 4.41
N ARG A 297 35.54 -9.19 5.55
CA ARG A 297 36.74 -8.98 6.36
C ARG A 297 37.35 -10.29 6.87
N LYS A 298 36.52 -11.31 7.09
CA LYS A 298 36.97 -12.64 7.57
C LYS A 298 37.48 -13.52 6.43
N PHE A 299 36.75 -13.60 5.32
CA PHE A 299 37.01 -14.58 4.26
C PHE A 299 37.79 -14.01 3.05
N GLY A 300 37.76 -12.70 2.84
CA GLY A 300 38.50 -12.01 1.77
C GLY A 300 37.91 -12.21 0.36
N PRO A 301 38.73 -12.04 -0.70
CA PRO A 301 38.27 -12.10 -2.10
C PRO A 301 37.60 -13.43 -2.45
N GLY A 302 36.50 -13.36 -3.19
CA GLY A 302 35.70 -14.52 -3.56
C GLY A 302 34.75 -14.28 -4.73
N ILE A 303 33.73 -15.12 -4.79
CA ILE A 303 32.69 -15.08 -5.84
C ILE A 303 31.40 -14.54 -5.24
N TRP A 304 30.76 -13.59 -5.92
CA TRP A 304 29.54 -12.91 -5.48
C TRP A 304 28.39 -13.21 -6.41
N LEU A 305 27.30 -13.74 -5.85
CA LEU A 305 26.12 -14.18 -6.60
C LEU A 305 24.96 -13.23 -6.35
N PHE A 306 24.48 -12.61 -7.44
CA PHE A 306 23.38 -11.65 -7.43
C PHE A 306 22.17 -12.22 -8.19
N SER A 307 21.01 -12.25 -7.54
CA SER A 307 19.73 -12.51 -8.18
C SER A 307 19.02 -11.19 -8.49
N ASN A 308 19.03 -10.78 -9.75
CA ASN A 308 18.46 -9.53 -10.23
C ASN A 308 16.97 -9.68 -10.54
N TYR A 309 16.17 -8.91 -9.82
CA TYR A 309 14.77 -8.62 -10.10
C TYR A 309 14.62 -7.12 -10.34
N MET A 310 13.52 -6.67 -10.92
CA MET A 310 13.32 -5.26 -11.27
C MET A 310 13.44 -4.34 -10.05
N TRP A 311 12.98 -4.83 -8.89
CA TRP A 311 13.04 -4.14 -7.61
C TRP A 311 14.38 -4.28 -6.87
N SER A 312 15.30 -5.12 -7.34
CA SER A 312 16.59 -5.38 -6.68
C SER A 312 17.82 -5.05 -7.52
N MET A 313 17.68 -4.98 -8.84
CA MET A 313 18.80 -4.86 -9.77
C MET A 313 19.68 -3.64 -9.47
N GLN A 314 19.11 -2.44 -9.27
CA GLN A 314 19.90 -1.24 -8.98
C GLN A 314 20.71 -1.36 -7.68
N LYS A 315 20.13 -1.98 -6.64
CA LYS A 315 20.84 -2.24 -5.38
C LYS A 315 21.96 -3.26 -5.57
N ASN A 316 21.70 -4.35 -6.30
CA ASN A 316 22.70 -5.37 -6.60
C ASN A 316 23.88 -4.78 -7.39
N LEU A 317 23.61 -3.93 -8.38
CA LEU A 317 24.64 -3.27 -9.18
C LEU A 317 25.50 -2.33 -8.32
N ALA A 318 24.90 -1.53 -7.45
CA ALA A 318 25.63 -0.66 -6.53
C ALA A 318 26.54 -1.46 -5.57
N VAL A 319 26.06 -2.60 -5.08
CA VAL A 319 26.86 -3.52 -4.24
C VAL A 319 28.02 -4.11 -5.05
N SER A 320 27.75 -4.59 -6.27
CA SER A 320 28.74 -5.14 -7.19
C SER A 320 29.85 -4.13 -7.54
N GLU A 321 29.48 -2.87 -7.81
CA GLU A 321 30.42 -1.77 -8.03
C GLU A 321 31.28 -1.49 -6.78
N ALA A 322 30.67 -1.45 -5.60
CA ALA A 322 31.40 -1.25 -4.35
C ALA A 322 32.42 -2.38 -4.08
N ILE A 323 32.05 -3.63 -4.34
CA ILE A 323 32.94 -4.79 -4.20
C ILE A 323 34.15 -4.66 -5.11
N LYS A 324 33.91 -4.38 -6.40
CA LYS A 324 34.96 -4.23 -7.41
C LYS A 324 35.86 -3.01 -7.16
N GLY A 325 35.28 -1.93 -6.64
CA GLY A 325 36.03 -0.73 -6.23
C GLY A 325 36.89 -0.97 -4.98
N TYR A 326 36.42 -1.82 -4.06
CA TYR A 326 37.18 -2.20 -2.86
C TYR A 326 38.33 -3.17 -3.18
N ASP A 327 38.04 -4.23 -3.95
CA ASP A 327 39.04 -5.21 -4.35
C ASP A 327 38.68 -5.86 -5.71
N PRO A 328 39.43 -5.57 -6.79
CA PRO A 328 39.14 -6.07 -8.13
C PRO A 328 39.37 -7.58 -8.29
N ARG A 329 39.97 -8.25 -7.30
CA ARG A 329 40.20 -9.72 -7.28
C ARG A 329 38.91 -10.53 -7.14
N ASN A 330 37.82 -9.91 -6.72
CA ASN A 330 36.51 -10.56 -6.63
C ASN A 330 35.94 -10.85 -8.02
N LEU A 331 35.14 -11.91 -8.11
CA LEU A 331 34.34 -12.23 -9.29
C LEU A 331 32.85 -12.02 -8.98
N THR A 332 32.11 -11.37 -9.86
CA THR A 332 30.66 -11.15 -9.71
C THR A 332 29.88 -11.87 -10.80
N VAL A 333 28.82 -12.56 -10.39
CA VAL A 333 27.91 -13.28 -11.28
C VAL A 333 26.50 -12.76 -11.04
N HIS A 334 25.87 -12.28 -12.09
CA HIS A 334 24.52 -11.72 -12.07
C HIS A 334 23.58 -12.64 -12.86
N GLY A 335 22.50 -13.08 -12.22
CA GLY A 335 21.43 -13.87 -12.85
C GLY A 335 20.06 -13.33 -12.46
N GLY A 336 19.00 -14.12 -12.68
CA GLY A 336 17.62 -13.74 -12.36
C GLY A 336 16.86 -13.07 -13.51
N PRO A 337 15.53 -12.96 -13.38
CA PRO A 337 14.63 -12.62 -14.49
C PRO A 337 14.84 -11.23 -15.08
N SER A 338 15.47 -10.31 -14.34
CA SER A 338 15.73 -8.96 -14.85
C SER A 338 17.10 -8.80 -15.51
N THR A 339 17.99 -9.80 -15.41
CA THR A 339 19.26 -9.77 -16.15
C THR A 339 18.95 -9.87 -17.66
N PRO A 340 19.37 -8.89 -18.49
CA PRO A 340 18.95 -8.85 -19.89
C PRO A 340 19.42 -10.06 -20.69
N GLY A 341 18.46 -10.72 -21.34
CA GLY A 341 18.62 -11.96 -22.08
C GLY A 341 18.89 -11.74 -23.56
N TYR A 342 18.41 -10.66 -24.18
CA TYR A 342 18.74 -10.34 -25.58
C TYR A 342 20.20 -9.91 -25.73
N ASP A 343 20.90 -10.38 -26.78
CA ASP A 343 22.36 -10.19 -26.94
C ASP A 343 22.79 -8.72 -26.89
N LYS A 344 22.18 -7.86 -27.71
CA LYS A 344 22.49 -6.42 -27.73
C LYS A 344 22.22 -5.74 -26.38
N ALA A 345 21.09 -6.08 -25.73
CA ALA A 345 20.71 -5.52 -24.44
C ALA A 345 21.68 -5.96 -23.33
N CYS A 346 22.05 -7.25 -23.30
CA CYS A 346 23.03 -7.78 -22.36
C CYS A 346 24.42 -7.15 -22.54
N ARG A 347 24.86 -6.96 -23.80
CA ARG A 347 26.14 -6.30 -24.10
C ARG A 347 26.14 -4.85 -23.60
N ALA A 348 25.09 -4.09 -23.90
CA ALA A 348 24.93 -2.73 -23.42
C ALA A 348 24.90 -2.66 -21.88
N PHE A 349 24.20 -3.59 -21.24
CA PHE A 349 24.15 -3.72 -19.78
C PHE A 349 25.53 -3.98 -19.17
N MET A 350 26.27 -4.99 -19.65
CA MET A 350 27.59 -5.33 -19.11
C MET A 350 28.68 -4.31 -19.47
N ALA A 351 28.52 -3.54 -20.55
CA ALA A 351 29.37 -2.41 -20.88
C ALA A 351 29.11 -1.22 -19.94
N ARG A 352 27.83 -0.92 -19.68
CA ARG A 352 27.41 0.12 -18.72
C ARG A 352 27.83 -0.20 -17.29
N TYR A 353 27.84 -1.47 -16.92
CA TYR A 353 28.20 -1.94 -15.57
C TYR A 353 29.44 -2.85 -15.64
N PRO A 354 30.66 -2.28 -15.68
CA PRO A 354 31.91 -3.05 -15.70
C PRO A 354 32.11 -3.97 -14.49
N SER A 355 31.35 -3.73 -13.42
CA SER A 355 31.35 -4.53 -12.22
C SER A 355 30.74 -5.93 -12.41
N VAL A 356 29.99 -6.18 -13.49
CA VAL A 356 29.39 -7.48 -13.83
C VAL A 356 30.38 -8.31 -14.66
N ASP A 357 30.94 -9.40 -14.11
CA ASP A 357 31.88 -10.24 -14.89
C ASP A 357 31.17 -11.29 -15.75
N ILE A 358 30.13 -11.92 -15.19
CA ILE A 358 29.34 -12.97 -15.84
C ILE A 358 27.85 -12.67 -15.65
N ALA A 359 27.09 -12.68 -16.74
CA ALA A 359 25.64 -12.64 -16.74
C ALA A 359 25.08 -14.04 -17.10
N VAL A 360 24.25 -14.60 -16.22
CA VAL A 360 23.57 -15.90 -16.39
C VAL A 360 22.16 -15.67 -16.91
N HIS A 361 21.80 -16.39 -17.98
CA HIS A 361 20.52 -16.28 -18.68
C HIS A 361 19.60 -17.46 -18.38
N GLY A 362 18.33 -17.17 -18.08
CA GLY A 362 17.31 -18.19 -17.81
C GLY A 362 17.48 -18.88 -16.44
N GLU A 363 17.27 -20.19 -16.40
CA GLU A 363 17.39 -21.02 -15.20
C GLU A 363 18.88 -21.18 -14.83
N GLY A 364 19.24 -20.81 -13.60
CA GLY A 364 20.63 -20.63 -13.18
C GLY A 364 21.27 -21.86 -12.55
N GLU A 365 20.48 -22.84 -12.09
CA GLU A 365 20.95 -23.90 -11.19
C GLU A 365 21.96 -24.85 -11.82
N VAL A 366 21.79 -25.19 -13.11
CA VAL A 366 22.76 -26.01 -13.85
C VAL A 366 23.88 -25.15 -14.42
N THR A 367 23.54 -23.97 -14.94
CA THR A 367 24.52 -23.05 -15.54
C THR A 367 25.60 -22.66 -14.52
N ILE A 368 25.21 -22.37 -13.27
CA ILE A 368 26.13 -21.93 -12.23
C ILE A 368 27.11 -23.03 -11.81
N THR A 369 26.69 -24.30 -11.79
CA THR A 369 27.59 -25.41 -11.44
C THR A 369 28.66 -25.62 -12.51
N GLU A 370 28.28 -25.45 -13.79
CA GLU A 370 29.23 -25.49 -14.92
C GLU A 370 30.18 -24.28 -14.90
N VAL A 371 29.67 -23.07 -14.63
CA VAL A 371 30.53 -21.88 -14.43
C VAL A 371 31.58 -22.16 -13.34
N PHE A 372 31.14 -22.65 -12.17
CA PHE A 372 32.03 -22.93 -11.03
C PHE A 372 33.06 -24.02 -11.31
N SER A 373 32.79 -24.95 -12.24
CA SER A 373 33.76 -25.94 -12.68
C SER A 373 34.94 -25.32 -13.45
N HIS A 374 34.79 -24.08 -13.93
CA HIS A 374 35.78 -23.37 -14.75
C HIS A 374 36.38 -22.12 -14.11
N LEU A 375 36.04 -21.82 -12.85
CA LEU A 375 36.70 -20.74 -12.09
C LEU A 375 37.93 -21.27 -11.35
N GLU A 376 38.91 -20.40 -11.14
CA GLU A 376 40.13 -20.70 -10.39
C GLU A 376 40.67 -19.48 -9.65
N ARG A 377 41.45 -19.71 -8.59
CA ARG A 377 42.19 -18.68 -7.89
C ARG A 377 43.56 -18.52 -8.57
N SER A 378 43.86 -17.33 -9.09
CA SER A 378 45.17 -16.98 -9.65
C SER A 378 46.21 -16.68 -8.56
N ASP A 379 47.48 -16.61 -8.96
CA ASP A 379 48.61 -16.40 -8.06
C ASP A 379 48.53 -15.11 -7.22
N ASP A 380 47.86 -14.07 -7.75
CA ASP A 380 47.58 -12.81 -7.06
C ASP A 380 46.40 -12.89 -6.06
N GLY A 381 45.80 -14.07 -5.92
CA GLY A 381 44.60 -14.33 -5.11
C GLY A 381 43.30 -13.90 -5.78
N GLY A 382 43.34 -13.44 -7.04
CA GLY A 382 42.16 -13.13 -7.86
C GLY A 382 41.38 -14.35 -8.26
N ILE A 383 40.06 -14.20 -8.46
CA ILE A 383 39.22 -15.26 -9.02
C ILE A 383 39.04 -15.00 -10.51
N ARG A 384 39.43 -15.97 -11.34
CA ARG A 384 39.51 -15.83 -12.81
C ARG A 384 38.92 -17.05 -13.51
N TYR A 385 38.77 -16.95 -14.82
CA TYR A 385 38.35 -18.01 -15.74
C TYR A 385 39.12 -17.93 -17.05
N ARG A 386 39.17 -19.06 -17.77
CA ARG A 386 39.71 -19.14 -19.13
C ARG A 386 38.58 -19.00 -20.15
N PRO A 387 38.54 -17.95 -20.99
CA PRO A 387 37.44 -17.67 -21.93
C PRO A 387 37.08 -18.82 -22.86
N GLU A 388 38.10 -19.54 -23.30
CA GLU A 388 38.04 -20.62 -24.28
C GLU A 388 37.35 -21.86 -23.71
N VAL A 389 37.39 -21.99 -22.38
CA VAL A 389 36.73 -23.07 -21.64
C VAL A 389 35.35 -22.60 -21.18
N LEU A 390 35.25 -21.35 -20.71
CA LEU A 390 33.99 -20.78 -20.25
C LEU A 390 32.98 -20.63 -21.40
N SER A 391 33.43 -20.49 -22.66
CA SER A 391 32.57 -20.47 -23.84
C SER A 391 31.76 -21.75 -24.05
N ASP A 392 32.17 -22.88 -23.48
CA ASP A 392 31.45 -24.15 -23.57
C ASP A 392 30.23 -24.21 -22.63
N VAL A 393 30.18 -23.33 -21.62
CA VAL A 393 29.05 -23.24 -20.69
C VAL A 393 27.87 -22.57 -21.40
N SER A 394 26.77 -23.30 -21.59
CA SER A 394 25.58 -22.73 -22.21
C SER A 394 24.82 -21.79 -21.27
N GLY A 395 24.30 -20.69 -21.79
CA GLY A 395 23.40 -19.77 -21.09
C GLY A 395 24.09 -18.60 -20.38
N ILE A 396 25.25 -18.14 -20.86
CA ILE A 396 25.97 -17.01 -20.24
C ILE A 396 26.44 -15.97 -21.25
N SER A 397 26.58 -14.73 -20.76
CA SER A 397 27.46 -13.72 -21.34
C SER A 397 28.58 -13.41 -20.35
N PHE A 398 29.81 -13.25 -20.80
CA PHE A 398 30.95 -13.03 -19.90
C PHE A 398 31.97 -12.10 -20.53
N ARG A 399 32.75 -11.43 -19.69
CA ARG A 399 33.78 -10.49 -20.11
C ARG A 399 35.02 -11.22 -20.62
N LEU A 400 35.61 -10.78 -21.72
CA LEU A 400 36.90 -11.29 -22.17
C LEU A 400 38.03 -10.64 -21.34
N PRO A 401 38.99 -11.41 -20.81
CA PRO A 401 40.18 -10.89 -20.15
C PRO A 401 40.96 -9.97 -21.09
N GLY A 402 41.38 -8.82 -20.58
CA GLY A 402 42.12 -7.81 -21.33
C GLY A 402 41.92 -6.41 -20.75
N GLU A 403 42.55 -5.41 -21.35
CA GLU A 403 42.34 -4.00 -20.98
C GLU A 403 40.98 -3.47 -21.46
N ASP A 404 40.46 -4.05 -22.55
CA ASP A 404 39.17 -3.69 -23.10
C ASP A 404 38.02 -4.31 -22.29
N LYS A 405 37.48 -3.50 -21.38
CA LYS A 405 36.30 -3.89 -20.60
C LYS A 405 35.05 -4.02 -21.46
N GLU A 406 34.99 -3.59 -22.71
CA GLU A 406 33.80 -3.73 -23.55
C GLU A 406 33.77 -5.06 -24.33
N ALA A 407 34.88 -5.81 -24.33
CA ALA A 407 34.97 -7.11 -24.96
C ALA A 407 34.12 -8.15 -24.21
N ILE A 408 32.95 -8.48 -24.75
CA ILE A 408 31.98 -9.41 -24.17
C ILE A 408 31.77 -10.59 -25.11
N ALA A 409 31.83 -11.81 -24.58
CA ALA A 409 31.45 -13.03 -25.29
C ALA A 409 30.08 -13.52 -24.83
N ARG A 410 29.39 -14.26 -25.70
CA ARG A 410 28.11 -14.90 -25.41
C ARG A 410 28.15 -16.35 -25.85
N SER A 411 27.76 -17.26 -24.98
CA SER A 411 27.70 -18.68 -25.28
C SER A 411 26.36 -19.09 -25.90
N LEU A 412 26.24 -20.38 -26.25
CA LEU A 412 25.00 -20.94 -26.77
C LEU A 412 23.86 -20.80 -25.74
N PRO A 413 22.60 -20.59 -26.19
CA PRO A 413 21.46 -20.55 -25.28
C PRO A 413 21.24 -21.90 -24.60
N ARG A 414 20.86 -21.89 -23.31
CA ARG A 414 20.51 -23.10 -22.56
C ARG A 414 19.01 -23.42 -22.70
N PRO A 415 18.65 -24.65 -23.11
CA PRO A 415 17.26 -25.11 -23.01
C PRO A 415 16.81 -25.25 -21.55
N ARG A 416 15.52 -25.03 -21.30
CA ARG A 416 14.94 -25.19 -19.96
C ARG A 416 15.09 -26.61 -19.40
N LEU A 417 15.28 -26.68 -18.09
CA LEU A 417 15.34 -27.90 -17.32
C LEU A 417 13.97 -28.61 -17.33
N ARG A 418 13.98 -29.90 -17.67
CA ARG A 418 12.77 -30.74 -17.70
C ARG A 418 12.57 -31.57 -16.44
N ALA A 419 13.62 -31.76 -15.64
CA ALA A 419 13.63 -32.56 -14.42
C ALA A 419 13.98 -31.66 -13.25
N LEU A 420 13.00 -30.92 -12.72
CA LEU A 420 13.22 -29.91 -11.68
C LEU A 420 13.69 -30.52 -10.36
N ASP A 421 13.31 -31.77 -10.08
CA ASP A 421 13.70 -32.48 -8.86
C ASP A 421 15.19 -32.86 -8.81
N GLN A 422 15.95 -32.65 -9.89
CA GLN A 422 17.41 -32.71 -9.85
C GLN A 422 18.02 -31.58 -9.01
N ILE A 423 17.29 -30.48 -8.79
CA ILE A 423 17.72 -29.37 -7.95
C ILE A 423 17.22 -29.64 -6.53
N PRO A 424 18.08 -29.83 -5.52
CA PRO A 424 17.61 -30.06 -4.16
C PRO A 424 16.88 -28.83 -3.58
N SER A 425 15.94 -29.09 -2.66
CA SER A 425 15.19 -28.04 -1.97
C SER A 425 16.02 -27.35 -0.89
N PRO A 426 16.18 -26.02 -0.89
CA PRO A 426 16.90 -25.32 0.18
C PRO A 426 16.22 -25.44 1.54
N TYR A 427 14.89 -25.63 1.58
CA TYR A 427 14.15 -25.88 2.82
C TYR A 427 14.51 -27.25 3.40
N LEU A 428 14.50 -28.29 2.58
CA LEU A 428 14.73 -29.67 3.04
C LEU A 428 16.22 -30.00 3.23
N GLN A 429 17.11 -29.25 2.60
CA GLN A 429 18.56 -29.33 2.80
C GLN A 429 19.06 -28.50 4.01
N GLY A 430 18.16 -27.80 4.72
CA GLY A 430 18.53 -26.99 5.88
C GLY A 430 19.30 -25.70 5.56
N VAL A 431 19.34 -25.28 4.30
CA VAL A 431 20.02 -24.04 3.86
C VAL A 431 19.46 -22.81 4.58
N PHE A 432 18.15 -22.83 4.86
CA PHE A 432 17.45 -21.74 5.52
C PHE A 432 17.33 -21.88 7.05
N ASP A 433 17.76 -23.01 7.64
CA ASP A 433 17.63 -23.25 9.08
C ASP A 433 18.45 -22.25 9.92
N GLY A 434 19.55 -21.74 9.36
CA GLY A 434 20.43 -20.73 9.96
C GLY A 434 20.22 -19.29 9.46
N TYR A 435 19.19 -19.02 8.65
CA TYR A 435 18.99 -17.68 8.08
C TYR A 435 18.55 -16.67 9.15
N GLU A 436 19.40 -15.67 9.42
CA GLU A 436 19.22 -14.65 10.46
C GLU A 436 18.34 -13.45 10.01
N GLY A 437 17.28 -13.69 9.24
CA GLY A 437 16.34 -12.65 8.82
C GLY A 437 15.12 -12.53 9.76
N ARG A 438 14.45 -11.38 9.76
CA ARG A 438 13.16 -11.16 10.47
C ARG A 438 11.97 -11.86 9.77
N VAL A 439 12.24 -12.91 9.00
CA VAL A 439 11.42 -13.45 7.90
C VAL A 439 9.94 -13.58 8.25
N ASP A 440 9.11 -12.91 7.44
CA ASP A 440 7.65 -13.02 7.48
C ASP A 440 7.11 -13.98 6.42
N ALA A 441 7.83 -14.16 5.31
CA ALA A 441 7.38 -14.91 4.14
C ALA A 441 8.35 -16.01 3.66
N ALA A 442 7.80 -17.16 3.27
CA ALA A 442 8.52 -18.20 2.54
C ALA A 442 7.96 -18.30 1.12
N ILE A 443 8.86 -18.34 0.13
CA ILE A 443 8.51 -18.48 -1.28
C ILE A 443 8.70 -19.93 -1.68
N VAL A 444 7.66 -20.57 -2.19
CA VAL A 444 7.72 -21.92 -2.76
C VAL A 444 7.37 -21.89 -4.23
N GLU A 445 7.92 -22.84 -4.98
CA GLU A 445 7.60 -23.05 -6.38
C GLU A 445 7.15 -24.49 -6.53
N THR A 446 5.93 -24.70 -6.99
CA THR A 446 5.40 -26.04 -7.23
C THR A 446 5.56 -26.42 -8.70
N ASN A 447 5.64 -25.43 -9.60
CA ASN A 447 5.94 -25.65 -11.01
C ASN A 447 6.61 -24.44 -11.67
N ARG A 448 7.32 -24.69 -12.78
CA ARG A 448 7.93 -23.67 -13.65
C ARG A 448 7.29 -23.67 -15.02
N GLY A 449 6.77 -22.52 -15.43
CA GLY A 449 6.28 -22.33 -16.80
C GLY A 449 4.94 -21.61 -16.85
N CYS A 450 4.65 -21.02 -18.00
CA CYS A 450 3.32 -20.50 -18.31
C CYS A 450 2.98 -20.86 -19.76
N PRO A 451 1.83 -21.50 -20.04
CA PRO A 451 1.46 -21.88 -21.41
C PRO A 451 0.94 -20.68 -22.25
N PHE A 452 0.85 -19.49 -21.67
CA PHE A 452 0.29 -18.30 -22.32
C PHE A 452 1.38 -17.43 -22.97
N ALA A 453 1.05 -16.78 -24.09
CA ALA A 453 2.00 -16.06 -24.93
C ALA A 453 1.94 -14.52 -24.82
N CYS A 454 1.47 -14.01 -23.66
CA CYS A 454 1.27 -12.58 -23.46
C CYS A 454 2.58 -11.78 -23.63
N THR A 455 2.59 -10.77 -24.51
CA THR A 455 3.82 -10.06 -24.90
C THR A 455 4.41 -9.19 -23.81
N PHE A 456 3.62 -8.73 -22.84
CA PHE A 456 4.12 -7.95 -21.70
C PHE A 456 4.77 -8.82 -20.62
N CYS A 457 4.70 -10.15 -20.72
CA CYS A 457 5.02 -11.06 -19.61
C CYS A 457 6.33 -11.81 -19.85
N ASP A 458 7.20 -11.80 -18.84
CA ASP A 458 8.44 -12.58 -18.84
C ASP A 458 8.15 -14.09 -18.68
N TRP A 459 7.15 -14.47 -17.88
CA TRP A 459 6.81 -15.88 -17.67
C TRP A 459 6.44 -16.62 -18.96
N GLY A 460 5.58 -16.03 -19.80
CA GLY A 460 5.13 -16.69 -21.04
C GLY A 460 6.24 -16.85 -22.09
N SER A 461 7.15 -15.88 -22.14
CA SER A 461 8.22 -15.78 -23.12
C SER A 461 9.51 -16.47 -22.73
N ALA A 462 9.89 -16.39 -21.46
CA ALA A 462 10.98 -17.16 -20.88
C ALA A 462 10.70 -18.67 -20.97
N THR A 463 9.44 -19.10 -21.15
CA THR A 463 9.05 -20.50 -21.01
C THR A 463 8.63 -21.20 -22.30
N ASN A 464 8.10 -20.48 -23.30
CA ASN A 464 7.71 -20.91 -24.66
C ASN A 464 7.34 -22.40 -24.83
N GLY A 465 6.67 -22.98 -23.83
CA GLY A 465 6.77 -24.42 -23.61
C GLY A 465 6.23 -24.90 -22.27
N LYS A 466 5.94 -26.21 -22.25
CA LYS A 466 5.21 -26.96 -21.23
C LYS A 466 5.57 -26.57 -19.80
N VAL A 467 4.55 -26.52 -18.94
CA VAL A 467 4.70 -26.41 -17.48
C VAL A 467 5.38 -27.67 -16.97
N VAL A 468 6.51 -27.49 -16.28
CA VAL A 468 7.26 -28.57 -15.61
C VAL A 468 6.99 -28.48 -14.12
N LYS A 469 6.75 -29.61 -13.47
CA LYS A 469 6.29 -29.67 -12.08
C LYS A 469 7.42 -30.19 -11.19
N PHE A 470 7.52 -29.67 -9.97
CA PHE A 470 8.27 -30.31 -8.90
C PHE A 470 7.48 -31.51 -8.36
N ASP A 471 8.17 -32.47 -7.77
CA ASP A 471 7.56 -33.60 -7.10
C ASP A 471 6.63 -33.18 -5.95
N MET A 472 5.56 -33.95 -5.75
CA MET A 472 4.54 -33.65 -4.74
C MET A 472 5.05 -33.86 -3.31
N ASP A 473 5.92 -34.87 -3.07
CA ASP A 473 6.47 -35.13 -1.74
C ASP A 473 7.44 -34.01 -1.32
N ARG A 474 8.23 -33.51 -2.28
CA ARG A 474 9.04 -32.30 -2.06
C ARG A 474 8.15 -31.11 -1.68
N THR A 475 7.14 -30.80 -2.48
CA THR A 475 6.24 -29.66 -2.23
C THR A 475 5.58 -29.78 -0.86
N ARG A 476 5.12 -30.98 -0.50
CA ARG A 476 4.55 -31.25 0.83
C ARG A 476 5.56 -31.02 1.96
N GLY A 477 6.80 -31.49 1.79
CA GLY A 477 7.87 -31.29 2.76
C GLY A 477 8.21 -29.81 2.98
N GLU A 478 8.25 -29.01 1.91
CA GLU A 478 8.49 -27.57 1.98
C GLU A 478 7.36 -26.86 2.75
N ILE A 479 6.09 -27.17 2.46
CA ILE A 479 4.93 -26.62 3.18
C ILE A 479 4.95 -27.04 4.65
N GLU A 480 5.29 -28.30 4.96
CA GLU A 480 5.45 -28.78 6.34
C GLU A 480 6.55 -28.02 7.08
N TRP A 481 7.69 -27.78 6.43
CA TRP A 481 8.79 -27.00 7.00
C TRP A 481 8.33 -25.58 7.35
N ILE A 482 7.53 -24.94 6.50
CA ILE A 482 6.99 -23.58 6.70
C ILE A 482 6.06 -23.52 7.91
N GLY A 483 5.14 -24.48 8.05
CA GLY A 483 4.28 -24.58 9.23
C GLY A 483 5.06 -24.82 10.52
N ARG A 484 6.00 -25.77 10.50
CA ARG A 484 6.86 -26.10 11.66
C ARG A 484 7.71 -24.91 12.11
N ASN A 485 8.23 -24.13 11.16
CA ASN A 485 9.03 -22.94 11.44
C ASN A 485 8.18 -21.68 11.68
N ARG A 486 6.85 -21.82 11.74
CA ARG A 486 5.91 -20.74 12.09
C ARG A 486 6.02 -19.52 11.17
N VAL A 487 6.25 -19.75 9.89
CA VAL A 487 6.33 -18.67 8.89
C VAL A 487 4.91 -18.18 8.58
N ARG A 488 4.69 -16.87 8.69
CA ARG A 488 3.35 -16.26 8.59
C ARG A 488 2.77 -16.34 7.17
N VAL A 489 3.57 -16.01 6.17
CA VAL A 489 3.14 -15.90 4.77
C VAL A 489 3.76 -17.01 3.93
N LEU A 490 2.93 -17.72 3.18
CA LEU A 490 3.35 -18.63 2.12
C LEU A 490 3.11 -17.97 0.76
N TRP A 491 4.17 -17.70 0.01
CA TRP A 491 4.07 -17.20 -1.36
C TRP A 491 4.33 -18.35 -2.35
N ILE A 492 3.31 -18.75 -3.10
CA ILE A 492 3.48 -19.69 -4.21
C ILE A 492 3.84 -18.90 -5.48
N ALA A 493 5.09 -19.01 -5.91
CA ALA A 493 5.63 -18.27 -7.05
C ALA A 493 5.19 -18.81 -8.42
N ASP A 494 4.29 -19.79 -8.47
CA ASP A 494 3.75 -20.34 -9.71
C ASP A 494 3.05 -19.25 -10.54
N ALA A 495 3.15 -19.34 -11.87
CA ALA A 495 2.54 -18.35 -12.77
C ALA A 495 1.00 -18.44 -12.83
N ASN A 496 0.41 -19.61 -12.55
CA ASN A 496 -1.02 -19.89 -12.69
C ASN A 496 -1.48 -20.97 -11.70
N PHE A 497 -1.49 -20.67 -10.41
CA PHE A 497 -1.99 -21.59 -9.38
C PHE A 497 -3.50 -21.83 -9.56
N GLY A 498 -3.93 -23.09 -9.44
CA GLY A 498 -5.28 -23.53 -9.75
C GLY A 498 -5.48 -24.00 -11.19
N MET A 499 -4.46 -23.92 -12.05
CA MET A 499 -4.51 -24.46 -13.42
C MET A 499 -4.40 -25.99 -13.43
N LEU A 500 -3.63 -26.58 -12.52
CA LEU A 500 -3.37 -28.02 -12.48
C LEU A 500 -4.31 -28.71 -11.47
N ARG A 501 -4.64 -29.98 -11.72
CA ARG A 501 -5.50 -30.76 -10.80
C ARG A 501 -4.91 -30.91 -9.40
N ARG A 502 -3.58 -30.95 -9.29
CA ARG A 502 -2.85 -31.12 -8.02
C ARG A 502 -2.93 -29.89 -7.11
N ASP A 503 -3.29 -28.73 -7.66
CA ASP A 503 -3.27 -27.47 -6.90
C ASP A 503 -4.33 -27.47 -5.79
N THR A 504 -5.43 -28.21 -5.98
CA THR A 504 -6.43 -28.47 -4.93
C THR A 504 -5.83 -29.25 -3.76
N GLU A 505 -5.09 -30.33 -4.05
CA GLU A 505 -4.42 -31.13 -3.02
C GLU A 505 -3.35 -30.32 -2.26
N ILE A 506 -2.61 -29.45 -2.97
CA ILE A 506 -1.67 -28.51 -2.35
C ILE A 506 -2.41 -27.54 -1.41
N ALA A 507 -3.55 -26.99 -1.84
CA ALA A 507 -4.35 -26.10 -1.01
C ALA A 507 -4.86 -26.79 0.27
N GLU A 508 -5.34 -28.03 0.15
CA GLU A 508 -5.75 -28.86 1.28
C GLU A 508 -4.60 -29.09 2.26
N TRP A 509 -3.40 -29.41 1.77
CA TRP A 509 -2.21 -29.58 2.61
C TRP A 509 -1.81 -28.33 3.36
N ILE A 510 -1.88 -27.16 2.72
CA ILE A 510 -1.58 -25.88 3.38
C ILE A 510 -2.54 -25.66 4.56
N VAL A 511 -3.84 -25.91 4.35
CA VAL A 511 -4.85 -25.82 5.42
C VAL A 511 -4.60 -26.83 6.53
N ASP A 512 -4.25 -28.07 6.21
CA ASP A 512 -3.95 -29.09 7.22
C ASP A 512 -2.68 -28.80 8.01
N VAL A 513 -1.66 -28.23 7.37
CA VAL A 513 -0.46 -27.70 8.03
C VAL A 513 -0.83 -26.54 8.96
N LYS A 514 -1.66 -25.61 8.50
CA LYS A 514 -2.17 -24.52 9.36
C LYS A 514 -2.94 -25.05 10.56
N ARG A 515 -3.82 -26.02 10.39
CA ARG A 515 -4.57 -26.64 11.51
C ARG A 515 -3.64 -27.26 12.56
N ARG A 516 -2.51 -27.82 12.13
CA ARG A 516 -1.52 -28.45 13.03
C ARG A 516 -0.59 -27.45 13.72
N TYR A 517 -0.15 -26.40 13.04
CA TYR A 517 0.89 -25.50 13.54
C TYR A 517 0.44 -24.06 13.81
N GLY A 518 -0.75 -23.67 13.34
CA GLY A 518 -1.24 -22.29 13.32
C GLY A 518 -0.72 -21.45 12.13
N PHE A 519 0.11 -22.03 11.26
CA PHE A 519 0.81 -21.37 10.15
C PHE A 519 0.81 -22.21 8.88
N PRO A 520 0.81 -21.61 7.67
CA PRO A 520 0.79 -20.17 7.41
C PRO A 520 -0.59 -19.55 7.66
N GLN A 521 -0.63 -18.23 7.87
CA GLN A 521 -1.87 -17.47 8.09
C GLN A 521 -2.33 -16.77 6.81
N GLU A 522 -1.40 -16.51 5.88
CA GLU A 522 -1.64 -15.83 4.61
C GLU A 522 -0.99 -16.62 3.47
N VAL A 523 -1.70 -16.71 2.34
CA VAL A 523 -1.24 -17.38 1.12
C VAL A 523 -1.35 -16.42 -0.06
N VAL A 524 -0.20 -16.08 -0.64
CA VAL A 524 -0.05 -15.20 -1.81
C VAL A 524 0.23 -16.06 -3.05
N VAL A 525 -0.61 -15.95 -4.08
CA VAL A 525 -0.48 -16.74 -5.31
C VAL A 525 -0.93 -15.93 -6.52
N ASN A 526 -0.38 -16.25 -7.70
CA ASN A 526 -0.96 -15.81 -8.97
C ASN A 526 -1.97 -16.85 -9.44
N TYR A 527 -3.25 -16.49 -9.43
CA TYR A 527 -4.31 -17.42 -9.83
C TYR A 527 -4.34 -17.65 -11.34
N THR A 528 -4.88 -18.80 -11.71
CA THR A 528 -5.02 -19.19 -13.10
C THR A 528 -5.79 -18.15 -13.92
N LYS A 529 -5.22 -17.78 -15.07
CA LYS A 529 -5.87 -16.95 -16.09
C LYS A 529 -7.23 -17.52 -16.54
N ASN A 530 -7.34 -18.85 -16.57
CA ASN A 530 -8.58 -19.53 -16.93
C ASN A 530 -9.33 -19.86 -15.64
N ALA A 531 -10.19 -18.93 -15.25
CA ALA A 531 -11.17 -19.10 -14.20
C ALA A 531 -11.93 -20.44 -14.38
N THR A 532 -11.72 -21.39 -13.46
CA THR A 532 -12.37 -22.71 -13.45
C THR A 532 -13.06 -22.95 -12.11
N SER A 533 -13.95 -23.93 -12.04
CA SER A 533 -14.55 -24.38 -10.76
C SER A 533 -13.48 -24.70 -9.70
N ARG A 534 -12.30 -25.16 -10.13
CA ARG A 534 -11.16 -25.45 -9.26
C ARG A 534 -10.67 -24.21 -8.49
N LEU A 535 -10.71 -23.04 -9.11
CA LEU A 535 -10.34 -21.80 -8.44
C LEU A 535 -11.29 -21.53 -7.26
N ALA A 536 -12.60 -21.68 -7.49
CA ALA A 536 -13.59 -21.54 -6.42
C ALA A 536 -13.37 -22.57 -5.30
N ASP A 537 -13.05 -23.83 -5.65
CA ASP A 537 -12.73 -24.88 -4.67
C ASP A 537 -11.50 -24.53 -3.82
N ILE A 538 -10.44 -24.01 -4.44
CA ILE A 538 -9.21 -23.59 -3.73
C ILE A 538 -9.51 -22.41 -2.79
N ILE A 539 -10.21 -21.38 -3.26
CA ILE A 539 -10.55 -20.21 -2.43
C ILE A 539 -11.44 -20.64 -1.27
N LYS A 540 -12.46 -21.47 -1.54
CA LYS A 540 -13.32 -22.04 -0.49
C LYS A 540 -12.50 -22.82 0.54
N THR A 541 -11.57 -23.65 0.09
CA THR A 541 -10.66 -24.41 0.97
C THR A 541 -9.85 -23.48 1.87
N PHE A 542 -9.25 -22.42 1.30
CA PHE A 542 -8.52 -21.42 2.08
C PHE A 542 -9.43 -20.67 3.06
N THR A 543 -10.62 -20.24 2.64
CA THR A 543 -11.60 -19.56 3.52
C THR A 543 -12.04 -20.44 4.68
N GLU A 544 -12.37 -21.72 4.44
CA GLU A 544 -12.71 -22.69 5.50
C GLU A 544 -11.52 -22.98 6.42
N GLY A 545 -10.30 -22.95 5.89
CA GLY A 545 -9.05 -23.00 6.65
C GLY A 545 -8.69 -21.70 7.37
N GLN A 546 -9.50 -20.64 7.24
CA GLN A 546 -9.23 -19.29 7.74
C GLN A 546 -7.88 -18.74 7.23
N ILE A 547 -7.46 -19.06 6.01
CA ILE A 547 -6.26 -18.50 5.39
C ILE A 547 -6.63 -17.20 4.68
N ILE A 548 -5.84 -16.15 4.90
CA ILE A 548 -5.95 -14.93 4.11
C ILE A 548 -5.50 -15.25 2.68
N SER A 549 -6.44 -15.29 1.74
CA SER A 549 -6.18 -15.37 0.30
C SER A 549 -7.24 -14.62 -0.49
N GLN A 550 -6.88 -14.07 -1.64
CA GLN A 550 -7.76 -13.22 -2.43
C GLN A 550 -8.03 -13.86 -3.79
N GLY A 551 -9.29 -14.12 -4.13
CA GLY A 551 -9.63 -14.54 -5.49
C GLY A 551 -9.35 -13.41 -6.46
N ILE A 552 -8.32 -13.57 -7.30
CA ILE A 552 -7.95 -12.57 -8.30
C ILE A 552 -8.13 -13.20 -9.67
N ILE A 553 -8.88 -12.52 -10.56
CA ILE A 553 -8.96 -12.92 -11.97
C ILE A 553 -8.27 -11.83 -12.79
N SER A 554 -7.08 -12.12 -13.31
CA SER A 554 -6.33 -11.13 -14.07
C SER A 554 -6.86 -11.06 -15.51
N ILE A 555 -7.64 -10.03 -15.85
CA ILE A 555 -8.21 -9.83 -17.21
C ILE A 555 -7.32 -8.90 -18.05
N GLN A 556 -6.62 -7.96 -17.40
CA GLN A 556 -5.74 -6.94 -17.96
C GLN A 556 -6.45 -5.87 -18.81
N THR A 557 -7.35 -6.28 -19.70
CA THR A 557 -8.31 -5.45 -20.44
C THR A 557 -9.34 -6.33 -21.13
N SER A 558 -10.54 -5.81 -21.41
CA SER A 558 -11.54 -6.48 -22.26
C SER A 558 -11.53 -6.00 -23.72
N ASP A 559 -10.68 -5.03 -24.07
CA ASP A 559 -10.58 -4.50 -25.43
C ASP A 559 -9.92 -5.48 -26.40
N ALA A 560 -10.71 -5.99 -27.36
CA ALA A 560 -10.28 -7.02 -28.30
C ALA A 560 -9.06 -6.62 -29.13
N ARG A 561 -8.93 -5.34 -29.50
CA ARG A 561 -7.78 -4.84 -30.25
C ARG A 561 -6.51 -4.88 -29.40
N THR A 562 -6.57 -4.42 -28.16
CA THR A 562 -5.45 -4.47 -27.22
C THR A 562 -5.03 -5.90 -26.94
N LEU A 563 -6.00 -6.81 -26.76
CA LEU A 563 -5.78 -8.24 -26.56
C LEU A 563 -5.03 -8.90 -27.73
N ASP A 564 -5.37 -8.56 -28.98
CA ASP A 564 -4.65 -9.01 -30.17
C ASP A 564 -3.20 -8.48 -30.19
N VAL A 565 -3.02 -7.18 -29.96
CA VAL A 565 -1.70 -6.54 -29.94
C VAL A 565 -0.75 -7.19 -28.94
N ILE A 566 -1.26 -7.54 -27.75
CA ILE A 566 -0.47 -8.13 -26.67
C ILE A 566 -0.47 -9.66 -26.68
N ASN A 567 -1.01 -10.29 -27.73
CA ASN A 567 -1.10 -11.73 -27.90
C ASN A 567 -1.73 -12.44 -26.70
N ARG A 568 -2.90 -11.96 -26.28
CA ARG A 568 -3.64 -12.47 -25.11
C ARG A 568 -5.07 -12.79 -25.47
N GLU A 569 -5.48 -14.03 -25.23
CA GLU A 569 -6.89 -14.42 -25.25
C GLU A 569 -7.47 -14.46 -23.84
N ASN A 570 -8.60 -13.82 -23.56
CA ASN A 570 -9.25 -13.88 -22.25
C ASN A 570 -10.33 -14.97 -22.19
N ILE A 571 -10.74 -15.32 -20.97
CA ILE A 571 -11.92 -16.15 -20.76
C ILE A 571 -13.16 -15.50 -21.39
N LYS A 572 -14.07 -16.31 -21.93
CA LYS A 572 -15.35 -15.83 -22.47
C LYS A 572 -16.16 -15.15 -21.37
N THR A 573 -16.83 -14.05 -21.72
CA THR A 573 -17.67 -13.26 -20.81
C THR A 573 -18.64 -14.11 -19.99
N ASP A 574 -19.41 -15.02 -20.63
CA ASP A 574 -20.40 -15.84 -19.93
C ASP A 574 -19.80 -16.70 -18.81
N LYS A 575 -18.57 -17.20 -19.02
CA LYS A 575 -17.86 -18.02 -18.02
C LYS A 575 -17.29 -17.18 -16.89
N TYR A 576 -16.92 -15.94 -17.18
CA TYR A 576 -16.52 -14.99 -16.16
C TYR A 576 -17.71 -14.61 -15.28
N ASP A 577 -18.87 -14.35 -15.87
CA ASP A 577 -20.09 -14.00 -15.15
C ASP A 577 -20.60 -15.17 -14.28
N GLU A 578 -20.51 -16.41 -14.78
CA GLU A 578 -20.77 -17.63 -14.01
C GLU A 578 -19.86 -17.70 -12.77
N LEU A 579 -18.55 -17.43 -12.94
CA LEU A 579 -17.61 -17.49 -11.82
C LEU A 579 -17.90 -16.41 -10.78
N ILE A 580 -18.23 -15.17 -11.19
CA ILE A 580 -18.61 -14.13 -10.23
C ILE A 580 -19.83 -14.57 -9.42
N GLY A 581 -20.83 -15.18 -10.06
CA GLY A 581 -21.99 -15.75 -9.36
C GLY A 581 -21.59 -16.77 -8.29
N VAL A 582 -20.64 -17.66 -8.58
CA VAL A 582 -20.14 -18.66 -7.60
C VAL A 582 -19.44 -18.00 -6.42
N PHE A 583 -18.63 -16.97 -6.65
CA PHE A 583 -17.95 -16.23 -5.58
C PHE A 583 -18.94 -15.44 -4.72
N ASP A 584 -19.91 -14.79 -5.35
CA ASP A 584 -20.97 -14.03 -4.67
C ASP A 584 -21.83 -14.94 -3.78
N GLU A 585 -22.31 -16.07 -4.30
CA GLU A 585 -23.11 -17.04 -3.55
C GLU A 585 -22.35 -17.64 -2.36
N ALA A 586 -21.04 -17.83 -2.51
CA ALA A 586 -20.17 -18.36 -1.46
C ALA A 586 -19.67 -17.29 -0.48
N GLY A 587 -19.97 -16.00 -0.70
CA GLY A 587 -19.46 -14.89 0.11
C GLY A 587 -17.94 -14.76 0.06
N LEU A 588 -17.32 -15.11 -1.07
CA LEU A 588 -15.86 -15.15 -1.23
C LEU A 588 -15.33 -13.83 -1.80
N PRO A 589 -14.14 -13.37 -1.40
CA PRO A 589 -13.52 -12.17 -1.93
C PRO A 589 -13.10 -12.38 -3.40
N LEU A 590 -13.51 -11.45 -4.26
CA LEU A 590 -13.14 -11.42 -5.67
C LEU A 590 -12.65 -10.03 -6.09
N SER A 591 -11.54 -9.99 -6.82
CA SER A 591 -11.04 -8.80 -7.51
C SER A 591 -10.51 -9.15 -8.91
N THR A 592 -10.24 -8.13 -9.70
CA THR A 592 -9.64 -8.26 -11.04
C THR A 592 -8.42 -7.36 -11.18
N ASP A 593 -7.46 -7.83 -11.97
CA ASP A 593 -6.35 -7.00 -12.42
C ASP A 593 -6.63 -6.38 -13.78
N LEU A 594 -6.31 -5.09 -13.90
CA LEU A 594 -6.22 -4.37 -15.17
C LEU A 594 -4.81 -3.83 -15.39
N MET A 595 -4.49 -3.47 -16.62
CA MET A 595 -3.24 -2.79 -16.95
C MET A 595 -3.51 -1.45 -17.60
N ILE A 596 -2.79 -0.43 -17.13
CA ILE A 596 -2.84 0.93 -17.66
C ILE A 596 -1.71 1.10 -18.66
N GLY A 597 -2.03 1.55 -19.88
CA GLY A 597 -1.02 1.84 -20.90
C GLY A 597 -0.46 0.60 -21.61
N LEU A 598 -1.26 -0.45 -21.82
CA LEU A 598 -0.87 -1.52 -22.74
C LEU A 598 -0.85 -1.01 -24.18
N PRO A 599 0.12 -1.43 -25.02
CA PRO A 599 0.06 -1.12 -26.46
C PRO A 599 -1.27 -1.61 -27.06
N GLY A 600 -2.01 -0.71 -27.71
CA GLY A 600 -3.34 -0.97 -28.25
C GLY A 600 -4.48 -0.30 -27.48
N ILE A 601 -4.28 -0.04 -26.17
CA ILE A 601 -5.32 0.56 -25.32
C ILE A 601 -5.58 2.02 -25.70
N THR A 602 -6.81 2.46 -25.49
CA THR A 602 -7.24 3.87 -25.60
C THR A 602 -7.91 4.30 -24.30
N VAL A 603 -8.06 5.61 -24.07
CA VAL A 603 -8.79 6.13 -22.90
C VAL A 603 -10.21 5.55 -22.83
N ALA A 604 -10.92 5.52 -23.96
CA ALA A 604 -12.28 4.98 -24.02
C ALA A 604 -12.35 3.48 -23.71
N ALA A 605 -11.36 2.69 -24.12
CA ALA A 605 -11.29 1.28 -23.80
C ALA A 605 -11.02 1.03 -22.30
N PHE A 606 -10.11 1.80 -21.70
CA PHE A 606 -9.85 1.74 -20.26
C PHE A 606 -11.08 2.17 -19.44
N ASP A 607 -11.78 3.21 -19.87
CA ASP A 607 -13.04 3.67 -19.27
C ASP A 607 -14.14 2.59 -19.34
N GLN A 608 -14.21 1.85 -20.45
CA GLN A 608 -15.13 0.71 -20.61
C GLN A 608 -14.78 -0.43 -19.65
N ASP A 609 -13.50 -0.74 -19.48
CA ASP A 609 -13.05 -1.75 -18.52
C ASP A 609 -13.46 -1.36 -17.09
N LEU A 610 -13.15 -0.14 -16.66
CA LEU A 610 -13.55 0.34 -15.33
C LEU A 610 -15.08 0.31 -15.16
N GLN A 611 -15.84 0.83 -16.12
CA GLN A 611 -17.31 0.81 -16.08
C GLN A 611 -17.85 -0.61 -15.93
N ARG A 612 -17.33 -1.57 -16.70
CA ARG A 612 -17.75 -2.98 -16.64
C ARG A 612 -17.58 -3.56 -15.23
N TYR A 613 -16.47 -3.28 -14.56
CA TYR A 613 -16.23 -3.85 -13.23
C TYR A 613 -16.99 -3.11 -12.12
N ILE A 614 -17.28 -1.82 -12.30
CA ILE A 614 -18.24 -1.10 -11.46
C ILE A 614 -19.62 -1.75 -11.58
N ASP A 615 -20.09 -2.01 -12.80
CA ASP A 615 -21.39 -2.69 -13.04
C ASP A 615 -21.42 -4.10 -12.44
N ALA A 616 -20.27 -4.77 -12.46
CA ALA A 616 -20.07 -6.07 -11.86
C ALA A 616 -19.93 -6.03 -10.33
N ASP A 617 -19.77 -4.86 -9.72
CA ASP A 617 -19.42 -4.70 -8.30
C ASP A 617 -18.14 -5.46 -7.87
N VAL A 618 -17.23 -5.67 -8.82
CA VAL A 618 -15.93 -6.32 -8.63
C VAL A 618 -14.84 -5.26 -8.48
N GLN A 619 -14.00 -5.38 -7.46
CA GLN A 619 -12.88 -4.46 -7.26
C GLN A 619 -11.81 -4.63 -8.34
N VAL A 620 -11.31 -3.50 -8.86
CA VAL A 620 -10.21 -3.45 -9.82
C VAL A 620 -8.95 -2.98 -9.12
N LYS A 621 -7.84 -3.67 -9.39
CA LYS A 621 -6.48 -3.13 -9.22
C LYS A 621 -5.85 -2.98 -10.60
N ALA A 622 -5.52 -1.76 -10.99
CA ALA A 622 -4.91 -1.46 -12.28
C ALA A 622 -3.42 -1.11 -12.13
N TYR A 623 -2.57 -1.79 -12.89
CA TYR A 623 -1.12 -1.65 -12.84
C TYR A 623 -0.59 -0.89 -14.06
N PRO A 624 0.26 0.14 -13.89
CA PRO A 624 0.98 0.75 -15.01
C PRO A 624 1.84 -0.29 -15.74
N THR A 625 1.79 -0.27 -17.07
CA THR A 625 2.57 -1.21 -17.89
C THR A 625 4.05 -0.85 -17.81
N GLN A 626 4.86 -1.83 -17.44
CA GLN A 626 6.31 -1.72 -17.39
C GLN A 626 6.95 -2.66 -18.42
N LEU A 627 7.98 -2.19 -19.10
CA LEU A 627 8.71 -2.94 -20.11
C LEU A 627 9.67 -3.91 -19.40
N LEU A 628 9.31 -5.20 -19.38
CA LEU A 628 10.17 -6.23 -18.80
C LEU A 628 11.28 -6.60 -19.79
N PRO A 629 12.56 -6.60 -19.39
CA PRO A 629 13.71 -6.69 -20.30
C PRO A 629 13.75 -7.97 -21.16
N ASN A 630 13.09 -9.02 -20.69
CA ASN A 630 13.09 -10.35 -21.31
C ASN A 630 11.73 -10.75 -21.90
N SER A 631 10.73 -9.87 -21.81
CA SER A 631 9.43 -10.10 -22.44
C SER A 631 9.47 -9.90 -23.97
N PRO A 632 8.50 -10.44 -24.73
CA PRO A 632 8.41 -10.19 -26.18
C PRO A 632 8.14 -8.72 -26.51
N MET A 633 7.56 -7.98 -25.57
CA MET A 633 7.37 -6.53 -25.70
C MET A 633 8.69 -5.76 -25.72
N ALA A 634 9.75 -6.30 -25.12
CA ALA A 634 11.10 -5.74 -25.16
C ALA A 634 11.89 -6.14 -26.43
N ASP A 635 11.29 -6.93 -27.33
CA ASP A 635 11.88 -7.17 -28.65
C ASP A 635 11.98 -5.84 -29.41
N PRO A 636 13.17 -5.46 -29.95
CA PRO A 636 13.34 -4.25 -30.73
C PRO A 636 12.33 -4.08 -31.87
N GLU A 637 11.95 -5.16 -32.56
CA GLU A 637 10.96 -5.12 -33.64
C GLU A 637 9.56 -4.79 -33.10
N TYR A 638 9.21 -5.30 -31.91
CA TYR A 638 7.95 -4.99 -31.26
C TYR A 638 7.89 -3.53 -30.79
N ILE A 639 8.97 -3.04 -30.18
CA ILE A 639 9.12 -1.65 -29.74
C ILE A 639 8.95 -0.70 -30.93
N GLU A 640 9.64 -0.98 -32.05
CA GLU A 640 9.56 -0.17 -33.26
C GLU A 640 8.15 -0.22 -33.88
N LYS A 641 7.60 -1.41 -34.07
CA LYS A 641 6.26 -1.63 -34.66
C LYS A 641 5.18 -0.83 -33.94
N TYR A 642 5.23 -0.82 -32.60
CA TYR A 642 4.22 -0.16 -31.77
C TYR A 642 4.67 1.19 -31.20
N ARG A 643 5.81 1.72 -31.64
CA ARG A 643 6.35 3.04 -31.27
C ARG A 643 6.38 3.25 -29.75
N ILE A 644 6.85 2.25 -29.01
CA ILE A 644 6.83 2.26 -27.54
C ILE A 644 7.89 3.23 -27.01
N GLU A 645 7.46 4.14 -26.14
CA GLU A 645 8.34 4.99 -25.35
C GLU A 645 8.18 4.67 -23.86
N VAL A 646 9.29 4.67 -23.13
CA VAL A 646 9.32 4.43 -21.68
C VAL A 646 9.95 5.60 -20.91
N ASP A 647 9.70 5.68 -19.61
CA ASP A 647 10.41 6.57 -18.67
C ASP A 647 11.72 5.94 -18.15
N GLU A 648 12.40 6.62 -17.22
CA GLU A 648 13.66 6.17 -16.64
C GLU A 648 13.56 4.88 -15.81
N ASN A 649 12.35 4.44 -15.48
CA ASN A 649 12.07 3.20 -14.75
C ASN A 649 11.40 2.16 -15.65
N ASP A 650 11.52 2.31 -16.97
CA ASP A 650 10.96 1.40 -17.97
C ASP A 650 9.41 1.33 -17.98
N PHE A 651 8.69 2.28 -17.37
CA PHE A 651 7.23 2.35 -17.52
C PHE A 651 6.86 2.98 -18.85
N LEU A 652 5.88 2.40 -19.54
CA LEU A 652 5.41 2.94 -20.82
C LEU A 652 4.75 4.30 -20.62
N VAL A 653 5.18 5.28 -21.40
CA VAL A 653 4.69 6.67 -21.35
C VAL A 653 3.88 7.06 -22.58
N SER A 654 4.14 6.43 -23.73
CA SER A 654 3.35 6.54 -24.95
C SER A 654 3.58 5.35 -25.87
N CYS A 655 2.64 5.11 -26.78
CA CYS A 655 2.81 4.17 -27.87
C CYS A 655 1.95 4.58 -29.08
N PHE A 656 1.88 3.74 -30.10
CA PHE A 656 1.08 3.98 -31.30
C PHE A 656 -0.42 4.23 -31.06
N SER A 657 -0.98 3.81 -29.92
CA SER A 657 -2.41 3.92 -29.61
C SER A 657 -2.76 5.01 -28.58
N TYR A 658 -1.77 5.58 -27.88
CA TYR A 658 -2.00 6.66 -26.91
C TYR A 658 -0.77 7.56 -26.73
N SER A 659 -1.05 8.84 -26.46
CA SER A 659 -0.09 9.88 -26.11
C SER A 659 0.18 9.96 -24.60
N ARG A 660 1.23 10.68 -24.21
CA ARG A 660 1.58 10.93 -22.80
C ARG A 660 0.43 11.57 -22.01
N ASP A 661 -0.35 12.45 -22.65
CA ASP A 661 -1.49 13.10 -21.98
C ASP A 661 -2.70 12.18 -21.85
N GLU A 662 -2.91 11.26 -22.79
CA GLU A 662 -3.92 10.20 -22.66
C GLU A 662 -3.56 9.23 -21.54
N LEU A 663 -2.28 8.87 -21.39
CA LEU A 663 -1.82 8.07 -20.26
C LEU A 663 -2.07 8.79 -18.93
N LYS A 664 -1.79 10.10 -18.84
CA LYS A 664 -2.11 10.89 -17.65
C LYS A 664 -3.62 10.90 -17.36
N ARG A 665 -4.48 10.93 -18.38
CA ARG A 665 -5.94 10.83 -18.22
C ARG A 665 -6.35 9.47 -17.65
N MET A 666 -5.83 8.37 -18.19
CA MET A 666 -6.11 7.02 -17.66
C MET A 666 -5.63 6.85 -16.21
N LYS A 667 -4.42 7.35 -15.88
CA LYS A 667 -3.91 7.33 -14.50
C LYS A 667 -4.77 8.19 -13.56
N ALA A 668 -5.17 9.39 -13.99
CA ALA A 668 -5.98 10.29 -13.18
C ALA A 668 -7.37 9.71 -12.88
N ILE A 669 -8.07 9.15 -13.87
CA ILE A 669 -9.39 8.54 -13.64
C ILE A 669 -9.28 7.29 -12.77
N TYR A 670 -8.18 6.54 -12.87
CA TYR A 670 -7.93 5.41 -11.99
C TYR A 670 -7.72 5.85 -10.54
N GLU A 671 -6.97 6.92 -10.26
CA GLU A 671 -6.84 7.46 -8.90
C GLU A 671 -8.20 7.88 -8.31
N VAL A 672 -9.06 8.48 -9.13
CA VAL A 672 -10.44 8.83 -8.76
C VAL A 672 -11.26 7.58 -8.47
N TYR A 673 -11.18 6.55 -9.33
CA TYR A 673 -11.81 5.24 -9.11
C TYR A 673 -11.37 4.62 -7.78
N VAL A 674 -10.07 4.65 -7.47
CA VAL A 674 -9.53 4.07 -6.23
C VAL A 674 -10.15 4.72 -5.00
N ALA A 675 -10.26 6.05 -4.96
CA ALA A 675 -10.87 6.77 -3.84
C ALA A 675 -12.39 6.50 -3.73
N THR A 676 -13.09 6.51 -4.86
CA THR A 676 -14.55 6.52 -4.91
C THR A 676 -15.18 5.13 -4.87
N GLU A 677 -14.72 4.22 -5.72
CA GLU A 677 -15.22 2.85 -5.87
C GLU A 677 -14.36 1.84 -5.10
N GLY A 678 -13.03 1.99 -5.16
CA GLY A 678 -12.08 1.10 -4.52
C GLY A 678 -12.26 1.10 -3.00
N TYR A 679 -12.02 2.25 -2.38
CA TYR A 679 -12.26 2.47 -0.95
C TYR A 679 -13.73 2.78 -0.60
N GLY A 680 -14.62 2.81 -1.59
CA GLY A 680 -16.06 2.86 -1.39
C GLY A 680 -16.64 4.23 -0.99
N ALA A 681 -15.88 5.33 -1.07
CA ALA A 681 -16.36 6.65 -0.67
C ALA A 681 -17.63 7.11 -1.41
N LEU A 682 -17.85 6.65 -2.65
CA LEU A 682 -19.04 6.97 -3.45
C LEU A 682 -19.71 5.73 -4.07
N ARG A 683 -19.37 4.50 -3.64
CA ARG A 683 -19.88 3.26 -4.25
C ARG A 683 -21.41 3.25 -4.36
N TYR A 684 -22.12 3.52 -3.25
CA TYR A 684 -23.59 3.48 -3.24
C TYR A 684 -24.21 4.65 -4.01
N VAL A 685 -23.59 5.83 -3.95
CA VAL A 685 -24.00 7.01 -4.70
C VAL A 685 -23.93 6.72 -6.19
N MET A 686 -22.83 6.16 -6.68
CA MET A 686 -22.68 5.78 -8.09
C MET A 686 -23.71 4.73 -8.51
N ARG A 687 -23.96 3.71 -7.67
CA ARG A 687 -25.01 2.72 -7.97
C ARG A 687 -26.39 3.35 -8.11
N PHE A 688 -26.76 4.27 -7.22
CA PHE A 688 -28.03 4.99 -7.32
C PHE A 688 -28.13 5.81 -8.62
N LEU A 689 -27.09 6.57 -8.96
CA LEU A 689 -27.05 7.36 -10.20
C LEU A 689 -27.13 6.48 -11.44
N GLN A 690 -26.48 5.32 -11.44
CA GLN A 690 -26.52 4.37 -12.54
C GLN A 690 -27.90 3.70 -12.67
N TRP A 691 -28.42 3.16 -11.58
CA TRP A 691 -29.61 2.31 -11.61
C TRP A 691 -30.91 3.12 -11.74
N GLU A 692 -31.01 4.30 -11.13
CA GLU A 692 -32.25 5.09 -11.13
C GLU A 692 -32.21 6.29 -12.07
N HIS A 693 -31.03 6.80 -12.43
CA HIS A 693 -30.88 7.99 -13.28
C HIS A 693 -30.17 7.71 -14.61
N GLY A 694 -29.76 6.46 -14.88
CA GLY A 694 -29.10 6.07 -16.14
C GLY A 694 -27.73 6.72 -16.36
N LYS A 695 -27.15 7.34 -15.33
CA LYS A 695 -25.85 8.01 -15.41
C LYS A 695 -24.75 6.99 -15.18
N ARG A 696 -23.93 6.70 -16.19
CA ARG A 696 -22.80 5.77 -16.05
C ARG A 696 -21.84 6.27 -14.99
N ALA A 697 -21.30 5.34 -14.18
CA ALA A 697 -20.36 5.71 -13.14
C ALA A 697 -19.10 6.36 -13.71
N ILE A 698 -18.55 5.82 -14.81
CA ILE A 698 -17.33 6.39 -15.40
C ILE A 698 -17.53 7.84 -15.87
N ASP A 699 -18.72 8.17 -16.39
CA ASP A 699 -19.05 9.54 -16.80
C ASP A 699 -19.16 10.46 -15.56
N PHE A 700 -19.77 9.97 -14.47
CA PHE A 700 -19.80 10.68 -13.19
C PHE A 700 -18.40 10.91 -12.60
N LEU A 701 -17.50 9.92 -12.67
CA LEU A 701 -16.12 10.06 -12.18
C LEU A 701 -15.34 11.12 -12.97
N HIS A 702 -15.50 11.16 -14.30
CA HIS A 702 -14.89 12.20 -15.14
C HIS A 702 -15.43 13.59 -14.82
N GLU A 703 -16.75 13.75 -14.67
CA GLU A 703 -17.36 15.03 -14.27
C GLU A 703 -16.84 15.52 -12.91
N LEU A 704 -16.72 14.61 -11.94
CA LEU A 704 -16.17 14.90 -10.61
C LEU A 704 -14.73 15.40 -10.69
N ASN A 705 -13.89 14.66 -11.43
CA ASN A 705 -12.49 14.99 -11.65
C ASN A 705 -12.33 16.34 -12.36
N ASP A 706 -13.11 16.58 -13.40
CA ASP A 706 -13.07 17.81 -14.18
C ASP A 706 -13.55 19.02 -13.37
N ALA A 707 -14.58 18.85 -12.53
CA ALA A 707 -15.07 19.90 -11.65
C ALA A 707 -14.02 20.31 -10.61
N VAL A 708 -13.42 19.34 -9.93
CA VAL A 708 -12.36 19.58 -8.94
C VAL A 708 -11.11 20.19 -9.57
N ARG A 709 -10.72 19.76 -10.77
CA ARG A 709 -9.57 20.32 -11.48
C ARG A 709 -9.79 21.74 -11.95
N ARG A 710 -11.03 22.08 -12.35
CA ARG A 710 -11.40 23.41 -12.81
C ARG A 710 -11.48 24.41 -11.67
N ASP A 711 -12.09 24.01 -10.56
CA ASP A 711 -12.22 24.84 -9.36
C ASP A 711 -12.18 23.97 -8.08
N PRO A 712 -10.98 23.68 -7.54
CA PRO A 712 -10.85 22.87 -6.33
C PRO A 712 -11.44 23.56 -5.09
N GLY A 713 -11.62 24.88 -5.13
CA GLY A 713 -12.22 25.65 -4.03
C GLY A 713 -13.73 25.45 -3.94
N ARG A 714 -14.40 25.15 -5.06
CA ARG A 714 -15.86 24.96 -5.10
C ARG A 714 -16.30 23.77 -4.26
N PHE A 715 -15.58 22.66 -4.35
CA PHE A 715 -15.89 21.40 -3.65
C PHE A 715 -14.68 20.92 -2.82
N PRO A 716 -14.39 21.54 -1.68
CA PRO A 716 -13.17 21.27 -0.93
C PRO A 716 -13.11 19.87 -0.29
N SER A 717 -14.24 19.30 0.13
CA SER A 717 -14.28 17.96 0.74
C SER A 717 -14.11 16.88 -0.31
N ILE A 718 -14.77 17.04 -1.46
CA ILE A 718 -14.61 16.19 -2.64
C ILE A 718 -13.18 16.29 -3.18
N THR A 719 -12.65 17.50 -3.30
CA THR A 719 -11.25 17.73 -3.69
C THR A 719 -10.30 16.98 -2.76
N TRP A 720 -10.55 17.03 -1.45
CA TRP A 720 -9.74 16.29 -0.49
C TRP A 720 -9.76 14.78 -0.76
N VAL A 721 -10.95 14.22 -0.98
CA VAL A 721 -11.11 12.79 -1.28
C VAL A 721 -10.35 12.40 -2.55
N LEU A 722 -10.50 13.17 -3.64
CA LEU A 722 -9.84 12.83 -4.90
C LEU A 722 -8.33 13.06 -4.90
N ALA A 723 -7.83 14.09 -4.20
CA ALA A 723 -6.42 14.47 -4.26
C ALA A 723 -5.55 13.84 -3.17
N PHE A 724 -6.11 13.57 -1.97
CA PHE A 724 -5.31 13.21 -0.80
C PHE A 724 -5.72 11.91 -0.15
N PHE A 725 -6.93 11.40 -0.35
CA PHE A 725 -7.41 10.20 0.36
C PHE A 725 -6.60 8.93 0.03
N ASN A 726 -6.10 8.82 -1.19
CA ASN A 726 -5.28 7.69 -1.62
C ASN A 726 -3.98 7.57 -0.79
N THR A 727 -3.47 8.68 -0.26
CA THR A 727 -2.28 8.72 0.63
C THR A 727 -2.63 8.95 2.10
N ASN A 728 -3.74 9.63 2.38
CA ASN A 728 -4.20 10.03 3.70
C ASN A 728 -5.64 9.57 3.90
N LYS A 729 -5.81 8.34 4.38
CA LYS A 729 -7.10 7.65 4.57
C LYS A 729 -7.90 8.23 5.72
N CYS A 730 -8.39 9.45 5.54
CA CYS A 730 -9.30 10.10 6.46
C CYS A 730 -10.05 11.21 5.72
N MET A 731 -11.16 11.63 6.32
CA MET A 731 -11.97 12.74 5.87
C MET A 731 -11.94 13.83 6.94
N PRO A 732 -11.00 14.79 6.88
CA PRO A 732 -10.96 15.91 7.83
C PRO A 732 -12.31 16.65 7.88
N GLY A 733 -12.87 16.77 9.08
CA GLY A 733 -14.18 17.39 9.30
C GLY A 733 -15.36 16.40 9.21
N GLY A 734 -15.08 15.11 8.99
CA GLY A 734 -16.04 14.02 9.00
C GLY A 734 -16.77 13.80 7.69
N TRP A 735 -17.35 12.60 7.57
CA TRP A 735 -18.03 12.12 6.35
C TRP A 735 -19.32 12.87 6.02
N ARG A 736 -20.08 13.33 7.03
CA ARG A 736 -21.34 14.08 6.82
C ARG A 736 -21.17 15.25 5.84
N ARG A 737 -20.15 16.08 6.06
CA ARG A 737 -19.88 17.26 5.22
C ARG A 737 -19.48 16.90 3.80
N PHE A 738 -18.72 15.82 3.65
CA PHE A 738 -18.38 15.29 2.34
C PHE A 738 -19.66 14.89 1.60
N TYR A 739 -20.59 14.17 2.22
CA TYR A 739 -21.84 13.78 1.56
C TYR A 739 -22.82 14.93 1.34
N ASP A 740 -22.85 15.95 2.21
CA ASP A 740 -23.59 17.20 1.95
C ASP A 740 -23.06 17.91 0.69
N GLU A 741 -21.74 17.89 0.51
CA GLU A 741 -21.07 18.46 -0.65
C GLU A 741 -21.31 17.63 -1.92
N VAL A 742 -21.32 16.29 -1.81
CA VAL A 742 -21.70 15.37 -2.90
C VAL A 742 -23.16 15.59 -3.31
N ARG A 743 -24.08 15.75 -2.35
CA ARG A 743 -25.48 16.11 -2.63
C ARG A 743 -25.57 17.39 -3.46
N ARG A 744 -24.79 18.41 -3.09
CA ARG A 744 -24.74 19.68 -3.81
C ARG A 744 -24.19 19.50 -5.23
N PHE A 745 -23.12 18.72 -5.39
CA PHE A 745 -22.54 18.38 -6.70
C PHE A 745 -23.55 17.67 -7.61
N ILE A 746 -24.28 16.67 -7.09
CA ILE A 746 -25.31 15.94 -7.85
C ILE A 746 -26.41 16.89 -8.35
N ARG A 747 -26.85 17.83 -7.52
CA ARG A 747 -27.84 18.84 -7.92
C ARG A 747 -27.29 19.80 -8.98
N GLU A 748 -26.12 20.38 -8.73
CA GLU A 748 -25.61 21.50 -9.52
C GLU A 748 -24.93 21.08 -10.82
N ASP A 749 -24.19 19.96 -10.80
CA ASP A 749 -23.36 19.51 -11.92
C ASP A 749 -23.95 18.30 -12.63
N CYS A 750 -24.69 17.43 -11.93
CA CYS A 750 -25.40 16.30 -12.57
C CYS A 750 -26.86 16.62 -12.93
N GLY A 751 -27.43 17.73 -12.46
CA GLY A 751 -28.80 18.15 -12.76
C GLY A 751 -29.89 17.25 -12.16
N ILE A 752 -29.57 16.52 -11.08
CA ILE A 752 -30.48 15.59 -10.40
C ILE A 752 -30.94 16.22 -9.08
N GLU A 753 -32.24 16.50 -8.97
CA GLU A 753 -32.80 17.10 -7.75
C GLU A 753 -32.76 16.13 -6.57
N PRO A 754 -32.17 16.51 -5.42
CA PRO A 754 -32.12 15.64 -4.25
C PRO A 754 -33.50 15.31 -3.69
N ASP A 755 -33.83 14.02 -3.67
CA ASP A 755 -35.07 13.49 -3.14
C ASP A 755 -34.83 12.59 -1.91
N ALA A 756 -35.90 11.97 -1.42
CA ALA A 756 -35.84 11.07 -0.27
C ALA A 756 -34.96 9.83 -0.49
N ALA A 757 -34.85 9.35 -1.74
CA ALA A 757 -34.05 8.19 -2.08
C ALA A 757 -32.56 8.55 -2.05
N LEU A 758 -32.17 9.68 -2.64
CA LEU A 758 -30.79 10.16 -2.59
C LEU A 758 -30.32 10.38 -1.14
N GLU A 759 -31.15 10.94 -0.26
CA GLU A 759 -30.79 11.10 1.16
C GLU A 759 -30.52 9.76 1.86
N VAL A 760 -31.30 8.72 1.53
CA VAL A 760 -31.08 7.36 2.06
C VAL A 760 -29.74 6.81 1.57
N VAL A 761 -29.41 7.00 0.29
CA VAL A 761 -28.16 6.53 -0.32
C VAL A 761 -26.94 7.24 0.28
N LEU A 762 -26.98 8.56 0.37
CA LEU A 762 -25.91 9.37 0.98
C LEU A 762 -25.69 8.94 2.44
N ARG A 763 -26.77 8.73 3.19
CA ARG A 763 -26.67 8.28 4.58
C ARG A 763 -26.16 6.84 4.71
N ALA A 764 -26.58 5.93 3.84
CA ALA A 764 -26.06 4.56 3.83
C ALA A 764 -24.54 4.56 3.53
N ASN A 765 -24.09 5.37 2.57
CA ASN A 765 -22.67 5.45 2.24
C ASN A 765 -21.88 6.09 3.39
N GLU A 766 -22.42 7.13 4.04
CA GLU A 766 -21.84 7.74 5.23
C GLU A 766 -21.66 6.73 6.38
N LEU A 767 -22.69 5.93 6.66
CA LEU A 767 -22.65 4.91 7.71
C LEU A 767 -21.61 3.82 7.41
N ALA A 768 -21.38 3.50 6.14
CA ALA A 768 -20.40 2.50 5.72
C ALA A 768 -18.94 2.98 5.84
N MET A 769 -18.69 4.26 6.09
CA MET A 769 -17.33 4.80 6.20
C MET A 769 -16.79 4.75 7.64
N PRO A 770 -15.55 4.25 7.85
CA PRO A 770 -14.92 4.19 9.17
C PRO A 770 -14.69 5.56 9.80
N ASP A 771 -14.97 5.65 11.10
CA ASP A 771 -14.62 6.78 11.96
C ASP A 771 -14.35 6.32 13.39
N GLU A 772 -13.14 6.53 13.88
CA GLU A 772 -12.70 6.10 15.22
C GLU A 772 -13.39 6.79 16.40
N SER A 773 -14.10 7.90 16.16
CA SER A 773 -14.92 8.53 17.20
C SER A 773 -16.24 7.79 17.42
N VAL A 774 -16.67 6.96 16.47
CA VAL A 774 -17.94 6.22 16.49
C VAL A 774 -17.80 4.86 17.22
N VAL A 775 -18.88 4.38 17.84
CA VAL A 775 -18.96 3.01 18.38
C VAL A 775 -19.63 2.11 17.36
N TYR A 776 -19.05 0.92 17.17
CA TYR A 776 -19.63 -0.15 16.39
C TYR A 776 -20.02 -1.35 17.30
N PRO A 777 -21.07 -2.13 16.93
CA PRO A 777 -21.91 -1.95 15.76
C PRO A 777 -22.82 -0.71 15.86
N ARG A 778 -23.11 -0.09 14.72
CA ARG A 778 -24.00 1.07 14.61
C ARG A 778 -25.19 0.70 13.74
N ARG A 779 -26.39 1.00 14.24
CA ARG A 779 -27.65 0.68 13.58
C ARG A 779 -28.50 1.94 13.41
N GLU A 780 -29.00 2.17 12.20
CA GLU A 780 -29.82 3.33 11.89
C GLU A 780 -31.04 2.96 11.05
N ARG A 781 -32.22 3.50 11.41
CA ARG A 781 -33.45 3.32 10.64
C ARG A 781 -33.49 4.34 9.50
N LEU A 782 -33.44 3.85 8.27
CA LEU A 782 -33.51 4.68 7.07
C LEU A 782 -34.96 4.78 6.58
N ARG A 783 -35.26 5.85 5.82
CA ARG A 783 -36.60 6.11 5.29
C ARG A 783 -37.07 5.03 4.30
N HIS A 784 -36.12 4.38 3.62
CA HIS A 784 -36.34 3.29 2.67
C HIS A 784 -35.35 2.16 2.96
N ASP A 785 -35.73 0.92 2.66
CA ASP A 785 -34.90 -0.26 2.87
C ASP A 785 -33.81 -0.36 1.80
N PHE A 786 -32.70 0.31 2.10
CA PHE A 786 -31.51 0.34 1.26
C PHE A 786 -30.92 -1.06 1.03
N VAL A 787 -30.96 -1.95 2.04
CA VAL A 787 -30.38 -3.30 1.93
C VAL A 787 -31.16 -4.15 0.94
N ALA A 788 -32.49 -4.13 1.04
CA ALA A 788 -33.35 -4.84 0.10
C ALA A 788 -33.19 -4.28 -1.33
N TRP A 789 -33.24 -2.94 -1.48
CA TRP A 789 -33.06 -2.29 -2.78
C TRP A 789 -31.71 -2.63 -3.43
N PHE A 790 -30.62 -2.55 -2.66
CA PHE A 790 -29.28 -2.83 -3.19
C PHE A 790 -29.15 -4.28 -3.63
N ARG A 791 -29.68 -5.23 -2.85
CA ARG A 791 -29.69 -6.65 -3.21
C ARG A 791 -30.52 -6.93 -4.46
N ASP A 792 -31.73 -6.39 -4.55
CA ASP A 792 -32.59 -6.60 -5.72
C ASP A 792 -31.93 -6.09 -7.02
N HIS A 793 -31.07 -5.06 -6.93
CA HIS A 793 -30.29 -4.56 -8.07
C HIS A 793 -28.99 -5.32 -8.33
N ASN A 794 -28.26 -5.71 -7.28
CA ASN A 794 -26.90 -6.25 -7.37
C ASN A 794 -26.85 -7.79 -7.48
N VAL A 795 -27.98 -8.48 -7.28
CA VAL A 795 -28.06 -9.94 -7.45
C VAL A 795 -28.01 -10.30 -8.94
N ARG A 796 -27.10 -11.22 -9.29
CA ARG A 796 -26.90 -11.71 -10.66
C ARG A 796 -27.80 -12.90 -11.02
N VAL A 797 -28.02 -13.81 -10.07
CA VAL A 797 -28.83 -15.02 -10.23
C VAL A 797 -30.14 -14.85 -9.48
N GLY A 798 -31.27 -14.96 -10.17
CA GLY A 798 -32.60 -14.72 -9.57
C GLY A 798 -32.95 -13.24 -9.41
N ARG A 799 -32.30 -12.35 -10.17
CA ARG A 799 -32.65 -10.92 -10.24
C ARG A 799 -34.13 -10.76 -10.58
N PRO A 800 -34.89 -9.90 -9.87
CA PRO A 800 -36.27 -9.61 -10.23
C PRO A 800 -36.37 -9.10 -11.67
N GLU A 801 -37.39 -9.54 -12.42
CA GLU A 801 -37.63 -9.06 -13.80
C GLU A 801 -37.84 -7.55 -13.86
N VAL A 802 -38.39 -6.96 -12.80
CA VAL A 802 -38.55 -5.52 -12.63
C VAL A 802 -38.04 -5.17 -11.24
N VAL A 803 -36.94 -4.41 -11.19
CA VAL A 803 -36.46 -3.83 -9.94
C VAL A 803 -37.15 -2.49 -9.72
N ARG A 804 -37.75 -2.31 -8.55
CA ARG A 804 -38.46 -1.08 -8.20
C ARG A 804 -37.49 0.01 -7.72
N PRO A 805 -37.82 1.30 -7.84
CA PRO A 805 -36.99 2.39 -7.32
C PRO A 805 -36.94 2.36 -5.77
N LEU A 806 -35.86 2.86 -5.18
CA LEU A 806 -35.61 2.88 -3.73
C LEU A 806 -36.76 3.52 -2.95
N ALA A 807 -37.34 4.60 -3.49
CA ALA A 807 -38.46 5.31 -2.87
C ALA A 807 -39.71 4.43 -2.64
N SER A 808 -39.82 3.29 -3.34
CA SER A 808 -40.94 2.35 -3.18
C SER A 808 -40.75 1.33 -2.05
N TYR A 809 -39.53 1.19 -1.52
CA TYR A 809 -39.25 0.27 -0.43
C TYR A 809 -39.72 0.87 0.91
N PRO A 810 -40.28 0.06 1.82
CA PRO A 810 -40.66 0.53 3.14
C PRO A 810 -39.42 0.98 3.94
N PRO A 811 -39.57 1.71 5.07
CA PRO A 811 -38.44 2.02 5.94
C PRO A 811 -37.72 0.76 6.40
N GLY A 812 -36.40 0.72 6.20
CA GLY A 812 -35.54 -0.40 6.58
C GLY A 812 -34.49 0.00 7.61
N THR A 813 -33.71 -0.98 8.06
CA THR A 813 -32.59 -0.72 8.97
C THR A 813 -31.27 -0.99 8.27
N PHE A 814 -30.33 -0.06 8.38
CA PHE A 814 -28.95 -0.25 7.95
C PHE A 814 -28.07 -0.44 9.17
N GLU A 815 -27.28 -1.51 9.17
CA GLU A 815 -26.38 -1.88 10.26
C GLU A 815 -24.97 -2.03 9.72
N VAL A 816 -24.01 -1.44 10.44
CA VAL A 816 -22.59 -1.51 10.14
C VAL A 816 -21.83 -1.97 11.38
N ASP A 817 -20.79 -2.77 11.16
CA ASP A 817 -19.91 -3.26 12.22
C ASP A 817 -18.44 -3.11 11.83
N ASP A 818 -17.58 -3.08 12.84
CA ASP A 818 -16.13 -3.00 12.70
C ASP A 818 -15.43 -4.15 13.47
N PRO A 819 -15.73 -5.43 13.14
CA PRO A 819 -15.15 -6.57 13.85
C PRO A 819 -13.64 -6.69 13.62
N ASP A 820 -13.14 -5.99 12.61
CA ASP A 820 -11.75 -5.92 12.21
C ASP A 820 -11.05 -4.67 12.77
N GLY A 821 -11.73 -3.80 13.51
CA GLY A 821 -11.13 -2.59 14.09
C GLY A 821 -10.55 -1.61 13.05
N MET A 822 -11.00 -1.67 11.80
CA MET A 822 -10.58 -0.87 10.65
C MET A 822 -10.63 0.63 10.91
N ALA A 823 -11.60 1.11 11.70
CA ALA A 823 -11.67 2.52 12.09
C ALA A 823 -10.42 2.97 12.87
N SER A 824 -9.72 2.03 13.52
CA SER A 824 -8.56 2.25 14.39
C SER A 824 -7.26 1.63 13.88
N ILE A 825 -7.28 0.91 12.75
CA ILE A 825 -6.08 0.27 12.18
C ILE A 825 -5.08 1.34 11.74
N ASP A 826 -3.82 1.14 12.11
CA ASP A 826 -2.73 1.81 11.45
C ASP A 826 -2.55 1.18 10.07
N LEU A 827 -2.80 1.94 9.01
CA LEU A 827 -2.74 1.46 7.63
C LEU A 827 -1.33 1.12 7.16
N GLU A 828 -0.30 1.37 7.98
CA GLU A 828 1.03 0.77 7.79
C GLU A 828 1.06 -0.72 8.16
N TYR A 829 0.05 -1.22 8.90
CA TYR A 829 -0.17 -2.63 9.19
C TYR A 829 -0.99 -3.27 8.05
N GLN A 830 -0.38 -3.41 6.87
CA GLN A 830 -1.02 -4.05 5.72
C GLN A 830 -0.75 -5.56 5.69
N GLN A 831 -1.75 -6.28 5.21
CA GLN A 831 -1.59 -7.58 4.57
C GLN A 831 -0.35 -7.57 3.65
N TYR A 832 0.43 -8.66 3.63
CA TYR A 832 1.71 -8.70 2.90
C TYR A 832 1.54 -8.38 1.42
N ASP A 833 0.41 -8.80 0.83
CA ASP A 833 -0.04 -8.37 -0.49
C ASP A 833 -1.56 -8.17 -0.50
N SER A 834 -2.03 -6.93 -0.72
CA SER A 834 -3.46 -6.64 -0.87
C SER A 834 -3.79 -6.26 -2.32
N HIS A 835 -4.65 -7.07 -2.95
CA HIS A 835 -5.31 -6.80 -4.23
C HIS A 835 -6.75 -6.27 -4.06
N GLN A 836 -7.15 -5.98 -2.81
CA GLN A 836 -8.43 -5.38 -2.47
C GLN A 836 -8.20 -4.09 -1.68
N TYR A 837 -9.09 -3.13 -1.90
CA TYR A 837 -9.12 -1.89 -1.14
C TYR A 837 -10.02 -2.09 0.09
N PHE A 838 -9.41 -2.04 1.28
CA PHE A 838 -10.11 -2.24 2.56
C PHE A 838 -10.39 -0.90 3.23
N TRP A 839 -11.60 -0.38 3.06
CA TRP A 839 -12.05 0.80 3.80
C TRP A 839 -13.57 0.86 4.06
N GLU A 840 -14.36 -0.06 3.52
CA GLU A 840 -15.81 -0.12 3.76
C GLU A 840 -16.11 -1.00 4.97
N LEU A 841 -16.83 -0.47 5.97
CA LEU A 841 -17.27 -1.22 7.16
C LEU A 841 -18.14 -2.41 6.78
N ARG A 842 -18.13 -3.45 7.61
CA ARG A 842 -18.96 -4.63 7.36
C ARG A 842 -20.43 -4.26 7.44
N SER A 843 -21.19 -4.63 6.42
CA SER A 843 -22.64 -4.42 6.34
C SER A 843 -23.27 -5.57 5.54
N ALA A 844 -24.59 -5.60 5.49
CA ALA A 844 -25.36 -6.58 4.72
C ALA A 844 -25.15 -6.53 3.19
N VAL A 845 -24.46 -5.48 2.71
CA VAL A 845 -24.19 -5.17 1.28
C VAL A 845 -22.73 -4.75 1.02
N ALA A 846 -21.88 -4.84 2.05
CA ALA A 846 -20.43 -4.65 1.90
C ALA A 846 -19.84 -5.81 1.09
N ARG A 847 -18.75 -5.54 0.36
CA ARG A 847 -18.05 -6.60 -0.38
C ARG A 847 -17.44 -7.63 0.58
N SER A 848 -17.38 -8.87 0.12
CA SER A 848 -16.66 -9.94 0.80
C SER A 848 -15.18 -9.59 0.91
N GLN A 849 -14.64 -9.63 2.12
CA GLN A 849 -13.24 -9.31 2.42
C GLN A 849 -12.49 -10.58 2.82
N SER A 850 -11.24 -10.71 2.37
CA SER A 850 -10.33 -11.74 2.87
C SER A 850 -9.81 -11.34 4.26
N SER A 851 -10.60 -11.57 5.31
CA SER A 851 -10.19 -11.29 6.69
C SER A 851 -9.98 -12.62 7.41
N ALA A 852 -8.73 -13.03 7.61
CA ALA A 852 -8.46 -14.25 8.35
C ALA A 852 -7.81 -14.03 9.73
N ASP A 853 -7.48 -12.79 10.12
CA ASP A 853 -7.40 -12.36 11.51
C ASP A 853 -7.03 -10.87 11.58
N ILE A 854 -8.02 -9.99 11.68
CA ILE A 854 -7.83 -8.74 12.44
C ILE A 854 -8.37 -8.90 13.89
N LYS A 855 -8.90 -10.09 14.18
CA LYS A 855 -9.24 -10.53 15.53
C LYS A 855 -7.96 -10.84 16.31
N GLY A 856 -7.60 -9.92 17.20
CA GLY A 856 -6.42 -10.03 18.06
C GLY A 856 -5.95 -8.69 18.60
N LYS A 857 -6.30 -7.57 17.96
CA LYS A 857 -6.21 -6.24 18.56
C LYS A 857 -7.48 -6.01 19.40
N ARG A 858 -7.29 -5.50 20.62
CA ARG A 858 -8.41 -5.18 21.53
C ARG A 858 -9.45 -4.35 20.77
N PRO A 859 -10.75 -4.57 21.00
CA PRO A 859 -11.82 -3.91 20.26
C PRO A 859 -11.62 -2.40 20.21
N SER A 860 -12.20 -1.76 19.19
CA SER A 860 -12.55 -0.34 19.27
C SER A 860 -13.31 -0.09 20.59
N PHE A 861 -13.40 1.18 21.01
CA PHE A 861 -13.96 1.70 22.28
C PHE A 861 -15.06 0.86 23.01
N SER A 862 -15.89 0.11 22.26
CA SER A 862 -16.83 -0.92 22.69
C SER A 862 -16.42 -1.77 23.91
N ALA A 863 -15.17 -2.24 24.02
CA ALA A 863 -14.78 -3.16 25.10
C ALA A 863 -14.04 -2.52 26.31
N MET A 864 -13.69 -1.23 26.26
CA MET A 864 -13.09 -0.54 27.41
C MET A 864 -14.10 0.30 28.21
N ALA A 865 -15.34 0.40 27.72
CA ALA A 865 -16.41 1.17 28.35
C ALA A 865 -17.41 0.28 29.14
N SER A 866 -17.05 -0.96 29.44
CA SER A 866 -17.77 -1.82 30.40
C SER A 866 -17.09 -1.85 31.75
#